data_AF-A0A1Y3B176-F1
#
_entry.id   AF-A0A1Y3B176-F1
#
_cell.length_a   1.000
_cell.length_b   1.000
_cell.length_c   1.000
_cell.angle_alpha   90.00
_cell.angle_beta   90.00
_cell.angle_gamma   90.00
#
_symmetry.space_group_name_H-M   'P 1'
#
loop_
_entity.id
_entity.type
_entity.pdbx_description
1 polymer ?
#
loop_
_entity_poly.entity_id
_entity_poly.type
_entity_poly.pdbx_seq_one_letter_code
_entity_poly.pdbx_strand_id
1 'polypeptide(L)'
;MSTSEILQQLETCAQIIMAPPNNISVNDRTKAEEIFLNFQKTKSPFKLCREMMEITQNQFVLFQIGSCLKCAIIREWSLLGVEQSSALFNFLFDFVNRRPLDQYVVEEMMLVNAIILKRIDIEELSKDQSETSKMMIASLFNIIKNPSTSVQMRINACMAIIRILNEYSTLSYNSDYGLSWYSHLNAKRSFEKRKLKDIFSSAIEVLYGQVKMPEEIRRSNDNIKLSAKLIRICEIVLTWNMETFSLMIGSFVRARDRIESQVFNPPSDWFKFIIDSNLISFFFEMYLSFRSIDSNLLHSSLTCLTQLSTMVCIRHEMALRVKFSETFMQNTISLCNMIMDVISLHEVQFLSNMFNSICIYIRSHVVLDDCNPTLTKQFIDIMFKFTCKVLLESAKIKTHFDEDDFDKCNHSIEYLMNSVMIIIKLVHYDRRTQEEIHGPKISANQNGQITLQELCSWTKPLFETYLRVHLSEPEGLLPLACFKDDDEIQEFEEDDIGKFREQMIAIGSIGQVDLRSTIDTITQLLIMKLQQFEACITAVDMKADDKMLQWTRISEDIHWILMISTYIFTSFAENEIPSEIVDLSIKASADIQATMAALQNGDFTRPNIDPVVRYFIVILKLIQMEKQLLENRMIQWVSPQVSYTLTYFISRFLHIYLVPPEFENDQSLMSLSLNSCFGADSPNVKNLINFFLDHMETKFLTMSSETQVLELSSEGLRVFCEFRDRIKLLQECASLHRLLQRFPIDPNFRKLNSSVRRDMYNVFIIVFAQNQDAVIDPLIRMYQTFREHLRAGQRELIQDEFIIIVDFIMGISSGTTSSTFNHIWQKFLLPFYNELPEVLRVMHKCSIVVQAILELLFHLSTCFCIYFKEEDSIAFYKTAVAIFNEYALHTKDTYSLDATRLEEIQAEFISILKFLNDLSNQDILVFFTSPSITPSSLNQTIGQVVVTSLNIIMPLMNDQLLENPKLCTLYYKLLEFISQDTDRFKGFPIKLFESYIKCVEYAFRANK
;
A
#
# COMPACT_ATOMS: atom_id res chain seq x y z
N MET A 1 -47.38 -13.13 31.65
CA MET A 1 -47.95 -11.96 30.96
C MET A 1 -48.75 -12.45 29.77
N SER A 2 -49.89 -11.83 29.51
CA SER A 2 -50.65 -12.06 28.27
C SER A 2 -49.88 -11.49 27.06
N THR A 3 -50.11 -12.01 25.84
CA THR A 3 -49.47 -11.50 24.61
C THR A 3 -49.66 -9.98 24.44
N SER A 4 -50.81 -9.46 24.87
CA SER A 4 -51.16 -8.04 24.83
C SER A 4 -50.32 -7.18 25.80
N GLU A 5 -50.02 -7.66 27.00
CA GLU A 5 -49.23 -6.93 27.99
C GLU A 5 -47.77 -6.76 27.53
N ILE A 6 -47.19 -7.84 26.99
CA ILE A 6 -45.82 -7.82 26.47
C ILE A 6 -45.74 -6.87 25.27
N LEU A 7 -46.73 -6.93 24.38
CA LEU A 7 -46.77 -6.05 23.21
C LEU A 7 -46.87 -4.58 23.60
N GLN A 8 -47.75 -4.23 24.55
CA GLN A 8 -47.89 -2.86 25.04
C GLN A 8 -46.59 -2.33 25.68
N GLN A 9 -45.88 -3.20 26.41
CA GLN A 9 -44.57 -2.85 26.98
C GLN A 9 -43.53 -2.59 25.88
N LEU A 10 -43.46 -3.44 24.85
CA LEU A 10 -42.55 -3.26 23.72
C LEU A 10 -42.87 -1.99 22.90
N GLU A 11 -44.15 -1.69 22.67
CA GLU A 11 -44.57 -0.48 21.96
C GLU A 11 -44.22 0.80 22.74
N THR A 12 -44.36 0.77 24.07
CA THR A 12 -43.94 1.87 24.94
C THR A 12 -42.42 2.06 24.89
N CYS A 13 -41.65 0.97 24.94
CA CYS A 13 -40.19 1.02 24.82
C CYS A 13 -39.73 1.50 23.43
N ALA A 14 -40.44 1.11 22.37
CA ALA A 14 -40.17 1.58 21.01
C ALA A 14 -40.32 3.10 20.89
N GLN A 15 -41.34 3.68 21.53
CA GLN A 15 -41.51 5.14 21.58
C GLN A 15 -40.34 5.83 22.30
N ILE A 16 -39.81 5.21 23.36
CA ILE A 16 -38.65 5.73 24.11
C ILE A 16 -37.37 5.68 23.26
N ILE A 17 -37.10 4.59 22.54
CA ILE A 17 -35.88 4.47 21.72
C ILE A 17 -35.94 5.36 20.48
N MET A 18 -37.11 5.46 19.84
CA MET A 18 -37.30 6.23 18.60
C MET A 18 -37.46 7.73 18.83
N ALA A 19 -37.64 8.18 20.07
CA ALA A 19 -37.72 9.59 20.39
C ALA A 19 -36.35 10.29 20.30
N PRO A 20 -36.33 11.62 20.02
CA PRO A 20 -35.10 12.38 19.89
C PRO A 20 -34.22 12.23 21.16
N PRO A 21 -32.90 12.02 21.01
CA PRO A 21 -32.01 11.75 22.13
C PRO A 21 -31.98 12.87 23.19
N ASN A 22 -32.35 14.10 22.80
CA ASN A 22 -32.41 15.25 23.73
C ASN A 22 -33.64 15.24 24.65
N ASN A 23 -34.65 14.42 24.35
CA ASN A 23 -35.93 14.44 25.07
C ASN A 23 -36.06 13.33 26.12
N ILE A 24 -35.09 12.41 26.20
CA ILE A 24 -35.17 11.21 27.03
C ILE A 24 -33.85 11.00 27.76
N SER A 25 -33.92 10.61 29.03
CA SER A 25 -32.71 10.33 29.81
C SER A 25 -31.98 9.09 29.27
N VAL A 26 -30.64 9.11 29.32
CA VAL A 26 -29.81 7.96 28.93
C VAL A 26 -30.24 6.70 29.67
N ASN A 27 -30.59 6.82 30.96
CA ASN A 27 -31.04 5.71 31.79
C ASN A 27 -32.35 5.06 31.31
N ASP A 28 -33.33 5.86 30.88
CA ASP A 28 -34.60 5.33 30.37
C ASP A 28 -34.42 4.64 29.02
N ARG A 29 -33.49 5.14 28.20
CA ARG A 29 -33.09 4.51 26.93
C ARG A 29 -32.38 3.18 27.16
N THR A 30 -31.42 3.11 28.09
CA THR A 30 -30.73 1.87 28.47
C THR A 30 -31.71 0.81 28.99
N LYS A 31 -32.69 1.21 29.81
CA LYS A 31 -33.75 0.27 30.28
C LYS A 31 -34.62 -0.24 29.15
N ALA A 32 -35.01 0.63 28.20
CA ALA A 32 -35.79 0.22 27.05
C ALA A 32 -35.01 -0.76 26.15
N GLU A 33 -33.71 -0.52 25.94
CA GLU A 33 -32.81 -1.43 25.22
C GLU A 33 -32.68 -2.78 25.93
N GLU A 34 -32.52 -2.79 27.26
CA GLU A 34 -32.45 -4.02 28.05
C GLU A 34 -33.72 -4.87 27.90
N ILE A 35 -34.90 -4.24 27.83
CA ILE A 35 -36.17 -4.93 27.58
C ILE A 35 -36.17 -5.62 26.21
N PHE A 36 -35.69 -4.97 25.16
CA PHE A 36 -35.57 -5.60 23.83
C PHE A 36 -34.53 -6.73 23.80
N LEU A 37 -33.38 -6.55 24.46
CA LEU A 37 -32.37 -7.61 24.58
C LEU A 37 -32.90 -8.83 25.34
N ASN A 38 -33.68 -8.61 26.40
CA ASN A 38 -34.35 -9.68 27.13
C ASN A 38 -35.43 -10.35 26.29
N PHE A 39 -36.19 -9.58 25.49
CA PHE A 39 -37.16 -10.14 24.55
C PHE A 39 -36.51 -11.05 23.51
N GLN A 40 -35.36 -10.67 22.93
CA GLN A 40 -34.61 -11.51 21.98
C GLN A 40 -34.09 -12.83 22.59
N LYS A 41 -33.92 -12.87 23.91
CA LYS A 41 -33.52 -14.07 24.68
C LYS A 41 -34.70 -14.98 25.06
N THR A 42 -35.94 -14.59 24.75
CA THR A 42 -37.16 -15.38 25.07
C THR A 42 -37.09 -16.77 24.43
N LYS A 43 -37.37 -17.82 25.22
CA LYS A 43 -37.37 -19.22 24.75
C LYS A 43 -38.63 -19.55 23.96
N SER A 44 -38.48 -20.25 22.84
CA SER A 44 -39.55 -20.69 21.92
C SER A 44 -40.59 -19.61 21.55
N PRO A 45 -40.16 -18.45 21.04
CA PRO A 45 -41.02 -17.30 20.80
C PRO A 45 -41.89 -17.42 19.53
N PHE A 46 -41.82 -18.50 18.76
CA PHE A 46 -42.43 -18.61 17.41
C PHE A 46 -43.93 -18.32 17.37
N LYS A 47 -44.70 -18.90 18.30
CA LYS A 47 -46.15 -18.67 18.39
C LYS A 47 -46.46 -17.25 18.88
N LEU A 48 -45.72 -16.79 19.88
CA LEU A 48 -45.84 -15.45 20.47
C LEU A 48 -45.58 -14.37 19.41
N CYS A 49 -44.47 -14.48 18.67
CA CYS A 49 -44.10 -13.56 17.60
C CYS A 49 -45.14 -13.54 16.48
N ARG A 50 -45.68 -14.71 16.09
CA ARG A 50 -46.76 -14.79 15.08
C ARG A 50 -48.00 -14.03 15.53
N GLU A 51 -48.45 -14.23 16.77
CA GLU A 51 -49.60 -13.52 17.34
C GLU A 51 -49.32 -12.00 17.42
N MET A 52 -48.13 -11.59 17.87
CA MET A 52 -47.74 -10.18 17.96
C MET A 52 -47.72 -9.50 16.59
N MET A 53 -47.19 -10.15 15.55
CA MET A 53 -47.12 -9.61 14.19
C MET A 53 -48.50 -9.34 13.59
N GLU A 54 -49.51 -10.16 13.93
CA GLU A 54 -50.88 -9.96 13.45
C GLU A 54 -51.54 -8.74 14.10
N ILE A 55 -51.18 -8.43 15.36
CA ILE A 55 -51.78 -7.37 16.18
C ILE A 55 -51.10 -6.01 15.99
N THR A 56 -49.77 -5.95 16.06
CA THR A 56 -49.05 -4.67 16.10
C THR A 56 -48.99 -3.97 14.75
N GLN A 57 -49.01 -2.63 14.80
CA GLN A 57 -48.76 -1.75 13.64
C GLN A 57 -47.42 -1.00 13.76
N ASN A 58 -46.72 -1.16 14.90
CA ASN A 58 -45.48 -0.45 15.16
C ASN A 58 -44.31 -1.12 14.40
N GLN A 59 -43.76 -0.41 13.42
CA GLN A 59 -42.72 -0.92 12.52
C GLN A 59 -41.41 -1.27 13.28
N PHE A 60 -41.06 -0.52 14.32
CA PHE A 60 -39.89 -0.83 15.16
C PHE A 60 -40.09 -2.11 15.98
N VAL A 61 -41.30 -2.33 16.52
CA VAL A 61 -41.62 -3.57 17.23
C VAL A 61 -41.62 -4.76 16.25
N LEU A 62 -42.13 -4.60 15.03
CA LEU A 62 -42.02 -5.62 13.99
C LEU A 62 -40.56 -5.98 13.68
N PHE A 63 -39.68 -4.99 13.56
CA PHE A 63 -38.24 -5.23 13.40
C PHE A 63 -37.66 -6.04 14.57
N GLN A 64 -37.98 -5.67 15.82
CA GLN A 64 -37.51 -6.39 17.01
C GLN A 64 -38.09 -7.81 17.12
N ILE A 65 -39.31 -8.04 16.64
CA ILE A 65 -39.88 -9.38 16.48
C ILE A 65 -39.05 -10.20 15.48
N GLY A 66 -38.66 -9.60 14.34
CA GLY A 66 -37.74 -10.21 13.37
C GLY A 66 -36.40 -10.60 14.00
N SER A 67 -35.78 -9.70 14.76
CA SER A 67 -34.53 -9.99 15.48
C SER A 67 -34.69 -11.07 16.56
N CYS A 68 -35.82 -11.11 17.26
CA CYS A 68 -36.14 -12.18 18.21
C CYS A 68 -36.27 -13.54 17.52
N LEU A 69 -36.98 -13.59 16.37
CA LEU A 69 -37.08 -14.80 15.55
C LEU A 69 -35.71 -15.25 15.04
N LYS A 70 -34.87 -14.32 14.58
CA LYS A 70 -33.47 -14.59 14.18
C LYS A 70 -32.70 -15.30 15.29
N CYS A 71 -32.64 -14.72 16.49
CA CYS A 71 -31.94 -15.31 17.64
C CYS A 71 -32.53 -16.67 18.06
N ALA A 72 -33.86 -16.80 18.02
CA ALA A 72 -34.54 -18.04 18.39
C ALA A 72 -34.27 -19.19 17.41
N ILE A 73 -34.31 -18.94 16.09
CA ILE A 73 -34.03 -19.94 15.05
C ILE A 73 -32.61 -20.48 15.19
N ILE A 74 -31.65 -19.59 15.45
CA ILE A 74 -30.25 -19.98 15.65
C ILE A 74 -30.09 -20.85 16.90
N ARG A 75 -30.66 -20.42 18.02
CA ARG A 75 -30.52 -21.06 19.34
C ARG A 75 -31.27 -22.39 19.44
N GLU A 76 -32.45 -22.47 18.86
CA GLU A 76 -33.39 -23.59 19.03
C GLU A 76 -33.57 -24.42 17.74
N TRP A 77 -32.65 -24.30 16.77
CA TRP A 77 -32.72 -25.00 15.49
C TRP A 77 -32.97 -26.51 15.64
N SER A 78 -32.25 -27.18 16.55
CA SER A 78 -32.35 -28.62 16.77
C SER A 78 -33.74 -29.08 17.26
N LEU A 79 -34.57 -28.15 17.76
CA LEU A 79 -35.92 -28.41 18.22
C LEU A 79 -36.97 -28.21 17.10
N LEU A 80 -36.58 -27.56 15.99
CA LEU A 80 -37.45 -27.27 14.85
C LEU A 80 -37.31 -28.35 13.78
N GLY A 81 -38.44 -28.86 13.29
CA GLY A 81 -38.47 -29.71 12.11
C GLY A 81 -38.44 -28.90 10.81
N VAL A 82 -37.94 -29.50 9.72
CA VAL A 82 -37.88 -28.86 8.38
C VAL A 82 -39.24 -28.34 7.91
N GLU A 83 -40.33 -29.05 8.20
CA GLU A 83 -41.70 -28.61 7.87
C GLU A 83 -42.11 -27.34 8.62
N GLN A 84 -41.80 -27.25 9.91
CA GLN A 84 -42.14 -26.07 10.72
C GLN A 84 -41.33 -24.84 10.29
N SER A 85 -40.05 -25.04 9.98
CA SER A 85 -39.17 -24.00 9.44
C SER A 85 -39.64 -23.53 8.06
N SER A 86 -40.06 -24.46 7.20
CA SER A 86 -40.62 -24.14 5.87
C SER A 86 -41.94 -23.38 5.97
N ALA A 87 -42.81 -23.75 6.91
CA ALA A 87 -44.06 -23.04 7.17
C ALA A 87 -43.81 -21.62 7.70
N LEU A 88 -42.79 -21.44 8.55
CA LEU A 88 -42.38 -20.12 9.03
C LEU A 88 -41.85 -19.24 7.88
N PHE A 89 -41.02 -19.81 7.00
CA PHE A 89 -40.51 -19.11 5.81
C PHE A 89 -41.66 -18.56 4.95
N ASN A 90 -42.63 -19.41 4.61
CA ASN A 90 -43.79 -19.02 3.81
C ASN A 90 -44.67 -17.99 4.54
N PHE A 91 -44.87 -18.15 5.85
CA PHE A 91 -45.62 -17.19 6.65
C PHE A 91 -44.99 -15.79 6.64
N LEU A 92 -43.66 -15.69 6.84
CA LEU A 92 -42.97 -14.40 6.85
C LEU A 92 -43.01 -13.73 5.48
N PHE A 93 -42.86 -14.50 4.39
CA PHE A 93 -42.97 -13.98 3.04
C PHE A 93 -44.38 -13.48 2.73
N ASP A 94 -45.41 -14.26 3.07
CA ASP A 94 -46.81 -13.86 2.92
C ASP A 94 -47.13 -12.60 3.74
N PHE A 95 -46.65 -12.54 4.98
CA PHE A 95 -46.91 -11.41 5.89
C PHE A 95 -46.42 -10.09 5.28
N VAL A 96 -45.19 -10.09 4.76
CA VAL A 96 -44.58 -8.91 4.12
C VAL A 96 -45.35 -8.46 2.87
N ASN A 97 -46.02 -9.38 2.17
CA ASN A 97 -46.78 -9.04 0.96
C ASN A 97 -48.24 -8.64 1.23
N ARG A 98 -48.78 -8.95 2.41
CA ARG A 98 -50.17 -8.61 2.79
C ARG A 98 -50.33 -7.18 3.29
N ARG A 99 -49.25 -6.52 3.74
CA ARG A 99 -49.28 -5.20 4.38
C ARG A 99 -48.17 -4.30 3.85
N PRO A 100 -48.38 -2.98 3.77
CA PRO A 100 -47.29 -2.04 3.53
C PRO A 100 -46.39 -1.99 4.78
N LEU A 101 -45.13 -2.36 4.62
CA LEU A 101 -44.12 -2.35 5.68
C LEU A 101 -42.94 -1.47 5.28
N ASP A 102 -42.25 -0.91 6.28
CA ASP A 102 -41.01 -0.18 6.04
C ASP A 102 -39.91 -1.12 5.54
N GLN A 103 -39.01 -0.60 4.70
CA GLN A 103 -37.97 -1.41 4.04
C GLN A 103 -37.06 -2.15 5.05
N TYR A 104 -36.70 -1.53 6.18
CA TYR A 104 -35.86 -2.17 7.20
C TYR A 104 -36.56 -3.36 7.87
N VAL A 105 -37.89 -3.33 8.01
CA VAL A 105 -38.68 -4.46 8.55
C VAL A 105 -38.70 -5.60 7.54
N VAL A 106 -38.95 -5.28 6.27
CA VAL A 106 -38.90 -6.27 5.17
C VAL A 106 -37.54 -6.95 5.12
N GLU A 107 -36.46 -6.17 5.23
CA GLU A 107 -35.09 -6.67 5.18
C GLU A 107 -34.75 -7.60 6.35
N GLU A 108 -35.16 -7.27 7.57
CA GLU A 108 -34.95 -8.13 8.75
C GLU A 108 -35.76 -9.44 8.63
N MET A 109 -37.01 -9.38 8.17
CA MET A 109 -37.82 -10.59 7.96
C MET A 109 -37.25 -11.47 6.84
N MET A 110 -36.73 -10.87 5.77
CA MET A 110 -36.07 -11.60 4.70
C MET A 110 -34.70 -12.17 5.12
N LEU A 111 -34.00 -11.52 6.06
CA LEU A 111 -32.81 -12.09 6.70
C LEU A 111 -33.15 -13.34 7.50
N VAL A 112 -34.25 -13.34 8.26
CA VAL A 112 -34.76 -14.52 8.95
C VAL A 112 -35.01 -15.67 7.96
N ASN A 113 -35.66 -15.38 6.83
CA ASN A 113 -35.89 -16.35 5.75
C ASN A 113 -34.58 -16.90 5.16
N ALA A 114 -33.57 -16.05 4.97
CA ALA A 114 -32.25 -16.46 4.48
C ALA A 114 -31.54 -17.43 5.46
N ILE A 115 -31.62 -17.16 6.76
CA ILE A 115 -31.04 -18.01 7.81
C ILE A 115 -31.74 -19.37 7.84
N ILE A 116 -33.07 -19.39 7.77
CA ILE A 116 -33.85 -20.64 7.70
C ILE A 116 -33.39 -21.48 6.50
N LEU A 117 -33.28 -20.85 5.33
CA LEU A 117 -32.90 -21.55 4.10
C LEU A 117 -31.49 -22.13 4.18
N LYS A 118 -30.52 -21.36 4.69
CA LYS A 118 -29.13 -21.81 4.88
C LYS A 118 -29.03 -22.98 5.85
N ARG A 119 -29.81 -22.96 6.92
CA ARG A 119 -29.84 -24.04 7.91
C ARG A 119 -30.45 -25.32 7.34
N ILE A 120 -31.55 -25.22 6.57
CA ILE A 120 -32.11 -26.37 5.85
C ILE A 120 -31.05 -26.95 4.91
N ASP A 121 -30.41 -26.12 4.10
CA ASP A 121 -29.39 -26.56 3.13
C ASP A 121 -28.21 -27.30 3.79
N ILE A 122 -27.77 -26.86 4.96
CA ILE A 122 -26.71 -27.55 5.74
C ILE A 122 -27.17 -28.93 6.20
N GLU A 123 -28.42 -29.10 6.62
CA GLU A 123 -28.95 -30.43 6.97
C GLU A 123 -29.09 -31.33 5.74
N GLU A 124 -29.53 -30.78 4.61
CA GLU A 124 -29.65 -31.51 3.34
C GLU A 124 -28.30 -32.05 2.87
N LEU A 125 -27.23 -31.26 3.03
CA LEU A 125 -25.85 -31.67 2.72
C LEU A 125 -25.37 -32.88 3.53
N SER A 126 -25.96 -33.14 4.71
CA SER A 126 -25.60 -34.27 5.55
C SER A 126 -26.41 -35.55 5.25
N LYS A 127 -27.56 -35.43 4.58
CA LYS A 127 -28.55 -36.51 4.41
C LYS A 127 -28.78 -36.95 2.96
N ASP A 128 -28.20 -36.28 1.97
CA ASP A 128 -28.17 -36.65 0.53
C ASP A 128 -29.54 -36.95 -0.14
N GLN A 129 -30.67 -36.56 0.46
CA GLN A 129 -32.01 -37.04 0.04
C GLN A 129 -33.11 -35.97 -0.13
N SER A 130 -32.90 -34.68 0.15
CA SER A 130 -33.91 -33.62 -0.11
C SER A 130 -33.35 -32.37 -0.79
N GLU A 131 -34.13 -31.79 -1.71
CA GLU A 131 -33.85 -30.56 -2.47
C GLU A 131 -34.84 -29.44 -2.11
N THR A 132 -35.28 -29.39 -0.84
CA THR A 132 -36.28 -28.45 -0.35
C THR A 132 -35.79 -27.01 -0.47
N SER A 133 -34.52 -26.76 -0.12
CA SER A 133 -33.91 -25.44 -0.26
C SER A 133 -33.88 -24.95 -1.73
N LYS A 134 -33.64 -25.85 -2.70
CA LYS A 134 -33.66 -25.53 -4.13
C LYS A 134 -35.08 -25.20 -4.62
N MET A 135 -36.09 -25.96 -4.17
CA MET A 135 -37.50 -25.69 -4.50
C MET A 135 -37.98 -24.34 -3.96
N MET A 136 -37.56 -23.94 -2.75
CA MET A 136 -37.89 -22.63 -2.19
C MET A 136 -37.33 -21.48 -3.04
N ILE A 137 -36.06 -21.56 -3.45
CA ILE A 137 -35.46 -20.55 -4.35
C ILE A 137 -36.22 -20.50 -5.69
N ALA A 138 -36.56 -21.66 -6.26
CA ALA A 138 -37.33 -21.74 -7.50
C ALA A 138 -38.71 -21.10 -7.36
N SER A 139 -39.41 -21.28 -6.24
CA SER A 139 -40.70 -20.63 -6.01
C SER A 139 -40.60 -19.11 -5.96
N LEU A 140 -39.54 -18.55 -5.38
CA LEU A 140 -39.30 -17.10 -5.38
C LEU A 140 -39.08 -16.59 -6.80
N PHE A 141 -38.30 -17.30 -7.63
CA PHE A 141 -38.10 -16.92 -9.03
C PHE A 141 -39.36 -17.06 -9.88
N ASN A 142 -40.22 -18.05 -9.62
CA ASN A 142 -41.51 -18.14 -10.32
C ASN A 142 -42.39 -16.91 -10.05
N ILE A 143 -42.35 -16.37 -8.84
CA ILE A 143 -43.03 -15.11 -8.48
C ILE A 143 -42.41 -13.93 -9.24
N ILE A 144 -41.08 -13.85 -9.31
CA ILE A 144 -40.36 -12.77 -10.01
C ILE A 144 -40.59 -12.81 -11.53
N LYS A 145 -40.63 -14.00 -12.14
CA LYS A 145 -40.81 -14.20 -13.60
C LYS A 145 -42.25 -13.97 -14.05
N ASN A 146 -43.24 -14.25 -13.20
CA ASN A 146 -44.64 -14.13 -13.58
C ASN A 146 -45.07 -12.64 -13.71
N PRO A 147 -45.43 -12.17 -14.91
CA PRO A 147 -45.81 -10.77 -15.13
C PRO A 147 -47.18 -10.41 -14.52
N SER A 148 -48.01 -11.39 -14.17
CA SER A 148 -49.32 -11.17 -13.53
C SER A 148 -49.22 -10.87 -12.03
N THR A 149 -48.06 -11.13 -11.42
CA THR A 149 -47.80 -10.81 -10.01
C THR A 149 -47.62 -9.30 -9.83
N SER A 150 -48.12 -8.74 -8.72
CA SER A 150 -47.88 -7.33 -8.37
C SER A 150 -46.38 -7.01 -8.33
N VAL A 151 -45.99 -5.82 -8.80
CA VAL A 151 -44.58 -5.40 -8.86
C VAL A 151 -43.96 -5.37 -7.46
N GLN A 152 -44.71 -4.95 -6.44
CA GLN A 152 -44.24 -4.95 -5.05
C GLN A 152 -43.89 -6.35 -4.54
N MET A 153 -44.71 -7.37 -4.86
CA MET A 153 -44.42 -8.75 -4.47
C MET A 153 -43.18 -9.30 -5.19
N ARG A 154 -42.96 -8.89 -6.44
CA ARG A 154 -41.73 -9.19 -7.19
C ARG A 154 -40.50 -8.53 -6.55
N ILE A 155 -40.61 -7.26 -6.12
CA ILE A 155 -39.56 -6.54 -5.40
C ILE A 155 -39.21 -7.27 -4.08
N ASN A 156 -40.22 -7.66 -3.30
CA ASN A 156 -40.02 -8.38 -2.04
C ASN A 156 -39.38 -9.77 -2.27
N ALA A 157 -39.73 -10.46 -3.36
CA ALA A 157 -39.06 -11.71 -3.76
C ALA A 157 -37.58 -11.48 -4.12
N CYS A 158 -37.25 -10.41 -4.86
CA CYS A 158 -35.86 -10.03 -5.11
C CYS A 158 -35.12 -9.72 -3.80
N MET A 159 -35.76 -9.05 -2.85
CA MET A 159 -35.18 -8.78 -1.53
C MET A 159 -34.87 -10.06 -0.74
N ALA A 160 -35.74 -11.07 -0.82
CA ALA A 160 -35.47 -12.38 -0.25
C ALA A 160 -34.20 -13.00 -0.85
N ILE A 161 -34.06 -12.97 -2.18
CA ILE A 161 -32.87 -13.49 -2.89
C ILE A 161 -31.60 -12.71 -2.50
N ILE A 162 -31.65 -11.38 -2.44
CA ILE A 162 -30.51 -10.55 -2.01
C ILE A 162 -30.07 -10.93 -0.59
N ARG A 163 -31.01 -11.12 0.34
CA ARG A 163 -30.69 -11.53 1.71
C ARG A 163 -30.13 -12.95 1.77
N ILE A 164 -30.63 -13.87 0.94
CA ILE A 164 -30.04 -15.22 0.79
C ILE A 164 -28.59 -15.12 0.30
N LEU A 165 -28.31 -14.34 -0.75
CA LEU A 165 -26.96 -14.18 -1.28
C LEU A 165 -25.99 -13.62 -0.22
N ASN A 166 -26.38 -12.55 0.47
CA ASN A 166 -25.56 -11.93 1.52
C ASN A 166 -25.30 -12.86 2.72
N GLU A 167 -26.27 -13.71 3.07
CA GLU A 167 -26.11 -14.68 4.14
C GLU A 167 -25.13 -15.79 3.76
N TYR A 168 -25.09 -16.22 2.50
CA TYR A 168 -24.14 -17.24 2.03
C TYR A 168 -22.74 -16.71 1.68
N SER A 169 -22.58 -15.40 1.47
CA SER A 169 -21.28 -14.80 1.10
C SER A 169 -20.30 -14.66 2.28
N THR A 170 -20.82 -14.51 3.51
CA THR A 170 -20.03 -14.26 4.73
C THR A 170 -19.49 -15.53 5.40
N LEU A 171 -18.22 -15.51 5.83
CA LEU A 171 -17.52 -16.67 6.45
C LEU A 171 -17.07 -16.45 7.90
N SER A 172 -16.80 -15.20 8.32
CA SER A 172 -16.03 -14.89 9.53
C SER A 172 -16.85 -14.27 10.68
N TYR A 173 -17.96 -13.58 10.39
CA TYR A 173 -18.75 -12.87 11.42
C TYR A 173 -19.84 -13.72 12.10
N ASN A 174 -20.02 -14.98 11.70
CA ASN A 174 -21.18 -15.77 12.11
C ASN A 174 -20.86 -16.89 13.12
N SER A 175 -19.77 -16.83 13.88
CA SER A 175 -19.52 -17.77 15.00
C SER A 175 -20.56 -17.68 16.12
N ASP A 176 -21.28 -16.56 16.22
CA ASP A 176 -22.43 -16.41 17.13
C ASP A 176 -23.67 -17.19 16.68
N TYR A 177 -23.63 -17.81 15.50
CA TYR A 177 -24.75 -18.53 14.91
C TYR A 177 -24.71 -20.03 15.22
N GLY A 178 -23.86 -20.52 16.14
CA GLY A 178 -23.85 -21.93 16.53
C GLY A 178 -23.48 -22.91 15.40
N LEU A 179 -22.76 -22.44 14.38
CA LEU A 179 -22.20 -23.24 13.28
C LEU A 179 -20.68 -23.10 13.29
N SER A 180 -19.97 -24.18 12.96
CA SER A 180 -18.53 -24.10 12.77
C SER A 180 -18.17 -23.34 11.50
N TRP A 181 -17.01 -22.68 11.47
CA TRP A 181 -16.47 -22.07 10.24
C TRP A 181 -16.45 -23.07 9.07
N TYR A 182 -16.10 -24.32 9.35
CA TYR A 182 -16.08 -25.40 8.35
C TYR A 182 -17.47 -25.67 7.75
N SER A 183 -18.53 -25.62 8.57
CA SER A 183 -19.91 -25.77 8.12
C SER A 183 -20.33 -24.61 7.20
N HIS A 184 -19.95 -23.37 7.54
CA HIS A 184 -20.18 -22.19 6.69
C HIS A 184 -19.46 -22.30 5.35
N LEU A 185 -18.20 -22.73 5.36
CA LEU A 185 -17.41 -22.93 4.15
C LEU A 185 -18.04 -24.00 3.23
N ASN A 186 -18.51 -25.12 3.80
CA ASN A 186 -19.16 -26.18 3.04
C ASN A 186 -20.49 -25.73 2.44
N ALA A 187 -21.30 -24.98 3.20
CA ALA A 187 -22.55 -24.40 2.70
C ALA A 187 -22.31 -23.45 1.52
N LYS A 188 -21.33 -22.53 1.66
CA LYS A 188 -20.92 -21.62 0.58
C LYS A 188 -20.49 -22.39 -0.68
N ARG A 189 -19.58 -23.35 -0.54
CA ARG A 189 -19.10 -24.19 -1.67
C ARG A 189 -20.21 -24.98 -2.36
N SER A 190 -21.17 -25.50 -1.60
CA SER A 190 -22.33 -26.19 -2.17
C SER A 190 -23.23 -25.22 -2.94
N PHE A 191 -23.51 -24.05 -2.36
CA PHE A 191 -24.33 -23.02 -2.95
C PHE A 191 -23.76 -22.48 -4.27
N GLU A 192 -22.45 -22.24 -4.32
CA GLU A 192 -21.71 -21.86 -5.53
C GLU A 192 -21.88 -22.85 -6.66
N LYS A 193 -21.79 -24.15 -6.36
CA LYS A 193 -21.88 -25.24 -7.35
C LYS A 193 -23.30 -25.51 -7.82
N ARG A 194 -24.28 -25.50 -6.92
CA ARG A 194 -25.63 -26.04 -7.17
C ARG A 194 -26.70 -24.99 -7.47
N LYS A 195 -26.53 -23.74 -6.99
CA LYS A 195 -27.62 -22.75 -6.93
C LYS A 195 -27.27 -21.40 -7.54
N LEU A 196 -26.04 -20.91 -7.35
CA LEU A 196 -25.67 -19.54 -7.74
C LEU A 196 -25.87 -19.26 -9.25
N LYS A 197 -25.55 -20.23 -10.11
CA LYS A 197 -25.73 -20.11 -11.57
C LYS A 197 -27.21 -20.00 -11.96
N ASP A 198 -28.08 -20.76 -11.29
CA ASP A 198 -29.52 -20.76 -11.55
C ASP A 198 -30.15 -19.42 -11.13
N ILE A 199 -29.68 -18.86 -10.01
CA ILE A 199 -30.07 -17.53 -9.52
C ILE A 199 -29.65 -16.45 -10.54
N PHE A 200 -28.40 -16.49 -11.00
CA PHE A 200 -27.86 -15.51 -11.94
C PHE A 200 -28.59 -15.53 -13.29
N SER A 201 -28.75 -16.72 -13.87
CA SER A 201 -29.45 -16.90 -15.15
C SER A 201 -30.92 -16.48 -15.08
N SER A 202 -31.61 -16.79 -13.98
CA SER A 202 -33.00 -16.37 -13.79
C SER A 202 -33.15 -14.87 -13.59
N ALA A 203 -32.21 -14.20 -12.92
CA ALA A 203 -32.21 -12.74 -12.78
C ALA A 203 -31.98 -12.05 -14.13
N ILE A 204 -31.03 -12.55 -14.94
CA ILE A 204 -30.75 -12.04 -16.29
C ILE A 204 -31.97 -12.20 -17.20
N GLU A 205 -32.65 -13.33 -17.18
CA GLU A 205 -33.83 -13.57 -18.02
C GLU A 205 -34.91 -12.50 -17.79
N VAL A 206 -35.15 -12.14 -16.52
CA VAL A 206 -36.13 -11.10 -16.17
C VAL A 206 -35.62 -9.71 -16.56
N LEU A 207 -34.33 -9.43 -16.33
CA LEU A 207 -33.71 -8.17 -16.73
C LEU A 207 -33.76 -7.96 -18.24
N TYR A 208 -33.54 -8.99 -19.04
CA TYR A 208 -33.64 -8.94 -20.49
C TYR A 208 -35.03 -8.49 -20.94
N GLY A 209 -36.07 -9.00 -20.28
CA GLY A 209 -37.45 -8.54 -20.48
C GLY A 209 -37.66 -7.08 -20.10
N GLN A 210 -37.05 -6.60 -19.00
CA GLN A 210 -37.16 -5.20 -18.54
C GLN A 210 -36.45 -4.21 -19.48
N VAL A 211 -35.24 -4.55 -19.96
CA VAL A 211 -34.47 -3.70 -20.87
C VAL A 211 -35.20 -3.52 -22.21
N LYS A 212 -35.88 -4.55 -22.71
CA LYS A 212 -36.65 -4.48 -23.96
C LYS A 212 -37.97 -3.70 -23.86
N MET A 213 -38.41 -3.30 -22.67
CA MET A 213 -39.62 -2.51 -22.53
C MET A 213 -39.42 -1.09 -23.10
N PRO A 214 -40.48 -0.45 -23.65
CA PRO A 214 -40.43 0.95 -24.05
C PRO A 214 -39.95 1.87 -22.91
N GLU A 215 -39.18 2.91 -23.25
CA GLU A 215 -38.56 3.80 -22.25
C GLU A 215 -39.55 4.41 -21.27
N GLU A 216 -40.75 4.78 -21.73
CA GLU A 216 -41.82 5.36 -20.91
C GLU A 216 -42.24 4.45 -19.76
N ILE A 217 -42.35 3.14 -20.04
CA ILE A 217 -42.75 2.13 -19.05
C ILE A 217 -41.57 1.81 -18.12
N ARG A 218 -40.35 1.83 -18.66
CA ARG A 218 -39.11 1.59 -17.91
C ARG A 218 -38.86 2.67 -16.85
N ARG A 219 -39.24 3.93 -17.13
CA ARG A 219 -39.12 5.08 -16.22
C ARG A 219 -40.15 5.11 -15.08
N SER A 220 -41.10 4.18 -15.03
CA SER A 220 -42.01 4.10 -13.88
C SER A 220 -41.26 3.72 -12.60
N ASN A 221 -41.57 4.37 -11.48
CA ASN A 221 -40.89 4.18 -10.19
C ASN A 221 -40.81 2.71 -9.74
N ASP A 222 -41.86 1.93 -9.99
CA ASP A 222 -41.92 0.53 -9.58
C ASP A 222 -40.99 -0.36 -10.43
N ASN A 223 -40.90 -0.09 -11.74
CA ASN A 223 -39.98 -0.82 -12.63
C ASN A 223 -38.52 -0.41 -12.41
N ILE A 224 -38.26 0.85 -12.05
CA ILE A 224 -36.92 1.32 -11.62
C ILE A 224 -36.49 0.54 -10.38
N LYS A 225 -37.35 0.47 -9.34
CA LYS A 225 -37.07 -0.29 -8.11
C LYS A 225 -36.85 -1.77 -8.38
N LEU A 226 -37.68 -2.38 -9.23
CA LEU A 226 -37.52 -3.79 -9.61
C LEU A 226 -36.19 -4.01 -10.34
N SER A 227 -35.86 -3.17 -11.32
CA SER A 227 -34.60 -3.22 -12.06
C SER A 227 -33.41 -3.03 -11.11
N ALA A 228 -33.48 -2.10 -10.15
CA ALA A 228 -32.45 -1.89 -9.15
C ALA A 228 -32.18 -3.15 -8.33
N LYS A 229 -33.22 -3.83 -7.85
CA LYS A 229 -33.05 -5.08 -7.09
C LYS A 229 -32.52 -6.21 -7.95
N LEU A 230 -32.93 -6.31 -9.21
CA LEU A 230 -32.42 -7.33 -10.13
C LEU A 230 -30.95 -7.09 -10.51
N ILE A 231 -30.55 -5.86 -10.79
CA ILE A 231 -29.14 -5.51 -11.05
C ILE A 231 -28.31 -5.76 -9.80
N ARG A 232 -28.82 -5.43 -8.60
CA ARG A 232 -28.13 -5.74 -7.33
C ARG A 232 -27.91 -7.25 -7.13
N ILE A 233 -28.83 -8.10 -7.57
CA ILE A 233 -28.63 -9.56 -7.55
C ILE A 233 -27.44 -9.93 -8.47
N CYS A 234 -27.41 -9.40 -9.70
CA CYS A 234 -26.30 -9.63 -10.63
C CYS A 234 -24.96 -9.11 -10.07
N GLU A 235 -24.96 -7.93 -9.44
CA GLU A 235 -23.79 -7.31 -8.83
C GLU A 235 -23.22 -8.18 -7.71
N ILE A 236 -24.05 -8.68 -6.78
CA ILE A 236 -23.61 -9.56 -5.69
C ILE A 236 -23.05 -10.88 -6.23
N VAL A 237 -23.64 -11.42 -7.30
CA VAL A 237 -23.14 -12.65 -7.93
C VAL A 237 -21.80 -12.42 -8.61
N LEU A 238 -21.62 -11.30 -9.33
CA LEU A 238 -20.38 -10.99 -10.05
C LEU A 238 -19.24 -10.58 -9.11
N THR A 239 -19.56 -9.98 -7.96
CA THR A 239 -18.61 -9.72 -6.86
C THR A 239 -18.45 -10.92 -5.93
N TRP A 240 -18.99 -12.09 -6.26
CA TRP A 240 -18.89 -13.24 -5.37
C TRP A 240 -17.45 -13.76 -5.27
N ASN A 241 -16.88 -13.77 -4.05
CA ASN A 241 -15.55 -14.33 -3.82
C ASN A 241 -15.58 -15.87 -3.88
N MET A 242 -15.12 -16.41 -5.01
CA MET A 242 -15.05 -17.84 -5.36
C MET A 242 -13.71 -18.52 -5.01
N GLU A 243 -12.79 -17.85 -4.29
CA GLU A 243 -11.45 -18.41 -4.04
C GLU A 243 -11.47 -19.72 -3.22
N THR A 244 -10.59 -20.65 -3.62
CA THR A 244 -10.34 -21.89 -2.88
C THR A 244 -9.46 -21.59 -1.67
N PHE A 245 -10.04 -21.56 -0.47
CA PHE A 245 -9.28 -21.52 0.78
C PHE A 245 -8.32 -22.72 0.85
N SER A 246 -7.02 -22.47 0.66
CA SER A 246 -5.97 -23.38 1.12
C SER A 246 -5.89 -23.24 2.65
N LEU A 247 -5.68 -24.36 3.36
CA LEU A 247 -5.57 -24.42 4.81
C LEU A 247 -4.31 -23.66 5.29
N MET A 248 -4.38 -22.33 5.37
CA MET A 248 -3.36 -21.50 6.00
C MET A 248 -4.02 -20.44 6.89
N ILE A 249 -3.93 -20.70 8.21
CA ILE A 249 -3.98 -19.78 9.36
C ILE A 249 -5.11 -18.74 9.37
N GLY A 250 -6.09 -18.93 10.27
CA GLY A 250 -7.27 -18.07 10.43
C GLY A 250 -7.04 -16.61 10.86
N SER A 251 -5.81 -16.18 11.14
CA SER A 251 -5.47 -14.76 11.32
C SER A 251 -5.32 -14.02 9.97
N PHE A 252 -4.83 -14.70 8.92
CA PHE A 252 -4.70 -14.13 7.57
C PHE A 252 -6.06 -13.91 6.90
N VAL A 253 -7.05 -14.76 7.19
CA VAL A 253 -8.40 -14.68 6.57
C VAL A 253 -9.20 -13.48 7.11
N ARG A 254 -9.05 -13.13 8.40
CA ARG A 254 -9.73 -11.97 9.01
C ARG A 254 -9.27 -10.63 8.45
N ALA A 255 -8.01 -10.53 8.03
CA ALA A 255 -7.49 -9.37 7.32
C ALA A 255 -7.94 -9.35 5.84
N ARG A 256 -8.14 -10.53 5.24
CA ARG A 256 -8.47 -10.68 3.81
C ARG A 256 -9.93 -10.38 3.47
N ASP A 257 -10.86 -10.53 4.41
CA ASP A 257 -12.25 -10.08 4.24
C ASP A 257 -12.36 -8.54 4.06
N ARG A 258 -11.27 -7.79 4.29
CA ARG A 258 -11.18 -6.33 4.06
C ARG A 258 -10.51 -5.96 2.73
N ILE A 259 -10.02 -6.92 1.94
CA ILE A 259 -9.31 -6.64 0.69
C ILE A 259 -10.31 -6.54 -0.47
N GLU A 260 -10.38 -5.37 -1.10
CA GLU A 260 -11.37 -4.98 -2.12
C GLU A 260 -11.11 -5.53 -3.54
N SER A 261 -10.10 -6.38 -3.76
CA SER A 261 -9.85 -6.96 -5.08
C SER A 261 -10.53 -8.32 -5.28
N GLN A 262 -11.83 -8.30 -5.54
CA GLN A 262 -12.61 -9.52 -5.83
C GLN A 262 -12.61 -9.80 -7.32
N VAL A 263 -11.56 -10.46 -7.79
CA VAL A 263 -11.52 -10.99 -9.16
C VAL A 263 -12.62 -12.06 -9.32
N PHE A 264 -13.46 -11.93 -10.35
CA PHE A 264 -14.54 -12.91 -10.59
C PHE A 264 -13.97 -14.23 -11.12
N ASN A 265 -14.05 -15.33 -10.37
CA ASN A 265 -13.48 -16.63 -10.78
C ASN A 265 -14.54 -17.75 -10.80
N PRO A 266 -15.42 -17.76 -11.80
CA PRO A 266 -16.52 -18.72 -11.84
C PRO A 266 -16.06 -20.13 -12.26
N PRO A 267 -16.79 -21.20 -11.89
CA PRO A 267 -16.55 -22.56 -12.39
C PRO A 267 -16.65 -22.67 -13.91
N SER A 268 -16.06 -23.73 -14.48
CA SER A 268 -15.95 -23.94 -15.94
C SER A 268 -17.27 -23.84 -16.71
N ASP A 269 -18.37 -24.23 -16.07
CA ASP A 269 -19.69 -24.28 -16.71
C ASP A 269 -20.29 -22.89 -16.95
N TRP A 270 -19.76 -21.84 -16.32
CA TRP A 270 -20.21 -20.46 -16.49
C TRP A 270 -19.66 -19.82 -17.77
N PHE A 271 -18.45 -20.20 -18.21
CA PHE A 271 -17.82 -19.59 -19.39
C PHE A 271 -18.65 -19.76 -20.65
N LYS A 272 -19.11 -20.99 -20.91
CA LYS A 272 -20.01 -21.28 -22.04
C LYS A 272 -21.31 -20.49 -21.94
N PHE A 273 -21.89 -20.41 -20.73
CA PHE A 273 -23.10 -19.63 -20.50
C PHE A 273 -22.91 -18.13 -20.78
N ILE A 274 -21.80 -17.53 -20.35
CA ILE A 274 -21.52 -16.10 -20.53
C ILE A 274 -21.26 -15.75 -22.00
N ILE A 275 -20.45 -16.56 -22.68
CA ILE A 275 -20.03 -16.32 -24.06
C ILE A 275 -21.14 -16.67 -25.06
N ASP A 276 -21.77 -17.85 -24.94
CA ASP A 276 -22.73 -18.32 -25.94
C ASP A 276 -24.09 -17.62 -25.84
N SER A 277 -24.42 -17.06 -24.67
CA SER A 277 -25.67 -16.29 -24.48
C SER A 277 -25.51 -14.78 -24.77
N ASN A 278 -24.36 -14.34 -25.30
CA ASN A 278 -24.04 -12.92 -25.57
C ASN A 278 -24.27 -11.99 -24.36
N LEU A 279 -23.98 -12.47 -23.14
CA LEU A 279 -24.24 -11.69 -21.92
C LEU A 279 -23.42 -10.40 -21.86
N ILE A 280 -22.20 -10.43 -22.41
CA ILE A 280 -21.31 -9.27 -22.44
C ILE A 280 -22.01 -8.11 -23.14
N SER A 281 -22.45 -8.31 -24.39
CA SER A 281 -23.16 -7.29 -25.17
C SER A 281 -24.45 -6.83 -24.47
N PHE A 282 -25.15 -7.74 -23.78
CA PHE A 282 -26.33 -7.38 -22.99
C PHE A 282 -26.01 -6.43 -21.83
N PHE A 283 -24.93 -6.64 -21.07
CA PHE A 283 -24.54 -5.72 -19.99
C PHE A 283 -24.15 -4.33 -20.52
N PHE A 284 -23.55 -4.23 -21.71
CA PHE A 284 -23.31 -2.95 -22.39
C PHE A 284 -24.63 -2.26 -22.82
N GLU A 285 -25.57 -3.01 -23.41
CA GLU A 285 -26.90 -2.50 -23.77
C GLU A 285 -27.69 -2.04 -22.54
N MET A 286 -27.60 -2.81 -21.46
CA MET A 286 -28.21 -2.51 -20.17
C MET A 286 -27.67 -1.19 -19.60
N TYR A 287 -26.34 -1.01 -19.59
CA TYR A 287 -25.73 0.25 -19.16
C TYR A 287 -26.26 1.44 -19.98
N LEU A 288 -26.25 1.35 -21.32
CA LEU A 288 -26.75 2.41 -22.20
C LEU A 288 -28.23 2.72 -21.94
N SER A 289 -29.03 1.69 -21.64
CA SER A 289 -30.46 1.77 -21.39
C SER A 289 -30.84 2.44 -20.07
N PHE A 290 -29.96 2.37 -19.06
CA PHE A 290 -30.20 2.95 -17.73
C PHE A 290 -29.41 4.24 -17.47
N ARG A 291 -28.47 4.60 -18.34
CA ARG A 291 -27.57 5.76 -18.20
C ARG A 291 -28.28 7.08 -17.89
N SER A 292 -29.43 7.33 -18.50
CA SER A 292 -30.20 8.57 -18.35
C SER A 292 -31.37 8.48 -17.36
N ILE A 293 -31.52 7.35 -16.65
CA ILE A 293 -32.71 7.07 -15.82
C ILE A 293 -32.46 7.35 -14.33
N ASP A 294 -31.41 6.77 -13.75
CA ASP A 294 -31.10 6.90 -12.31
C ASP A 294 -29.59 6.68 -12.07
N SER A 295 -28.98 7.51 -11.21
CA SER A 295 -27.56 7.42 -10.85
C SER A 295 -27.22 6.15 -10.06
N ASN A 296 -28.14 5.64 -9.24
CA ASN A 296 -27.92 4.41 -8.47
C ASN A 296 -27.89 3.16 -9.38
N LEU A 297 -28.75 3.14 -10.40
CA LEU A 297 -28.75 2.10 -11.43
C LEU A 297 -27.48 2.15 -12.27
N LEU A 298 -27.01 3.36 -12.60
CA LEU A 298 -25.77 3.58 -13.33
C LEU A 298 -24.58 2.94 -12.62
N HIS A 299 -24.37 3.26 -11.34
CA HIS A 299 -23.27 2.68 -10.54
C HIS A 299 -23.33 1.15 -10.49
N SER A 300 -24.51 0.58 -10.23
CA SER A 300 -24.69 -0.88 -10.13
C SER A 300 -24.45 -1.56 -11.48
N SER A 301 -24.87 -0.94 -12.59
CA SER A 301 -24.65 -1.45 -13.95
C SER A 301 -23.18 -1.44 -14.36
N LEU A 302 -22.45 -0.36 -14.04
CA LEU A 302 -21.02 -0.23 -14.28
C LEU A 302 -20.22 -1.22 -13.44
N THR A 303 -20.59 -1.40 -12.17
CA THR A 303 -19.97 -2.40 -11.31
C THR A 303 -20.12 -3.80 -11.89
N CYS A 304 -21.30 -4.18 -12.39
CA CYS A 304 -21.49 -5.45 -13.08
C CYS A 304 -20.56 -5.58 -14.31
N LEU A 305 -20.46 -4.54 -15.13
CA LEU A 305 -19.64 -4.54 -16.33
C LEU A 305 -18.14 -4.68 -16.01
N THR A 306 -17.64 -3.88 -15.07
CA THR A 306 -16.26 -3.94 -14.60
C THR A 306 -15.94 -5.30 -13.99
N GLN A 307 -16.81 -5.85 -13.14
CA GLN A 307 -16.60 -7.18 -12.55
C GLN A 307 -16.61 -8.30 -13.59
N LEU A 308 -17.51 -8.24 -14.58
CA LEU A 308 -17.51 -9.16 -15.72
C LEU A 308 -16.18 -9.09 -16.49
N SER A 309 -15.60 -7.89 -16.59
CA SER A 309 -14.28 -7.70 -17.22
C SER A 309 -13.13 -8.25 -16.40
N THR A 310 -13.28 -8.57 -15.10
CA THR A 310 -12.21 -9.17 -14.27
C THR A 310 -12.22 -10.72 -14.26
N MET A 311 -13.13 -11.35 -15.01
CA MET A 311 -13.32 -12.81 -14.97
C MET A 311 -12.06 -13.67 -15.26
N VAL A 312 -11.58 -14.48 -14.32
CA VAL A 312 -10.41 -15.36 -14.56
C VAL A 312 -10.78 -16.53 -15.47
N CYS A 313 -10.38 -16.47 -16.73
CA CYS A 313 -10.60 -17.56 -17.68
C CYS A 313 -9.82 -18.83 -17.32
N ILE A 314 -10.43 -20.01 -17.52
CA ILE A 314 -9.76 -21.31 -17.41
C ILE A 314 -8.50 -21.26 -18.27
N ARG A 315 -7.33 -21.53 -17.66
CA ARG A 315 -6.03 -21.51 -18.34
C ARG A 315 -5.96 -22.45 -19.57
N HIS A 316 -6.93 -23.34 -19.75
CA HIS A 316 -6.87 -24.50 -20.64
C HIS A 316 -7.65 -24.36 -21.97
N GLU A 317 -8.60 -23.42 -22.15
CA GLU A 317 -9.34 -23.25 -23.42
C GLU A 317 -9.03 -21.90 -24.09
N MET A 318 -8.02 -21.88 -24.99
CA MET A 318 -7.58 -20.68 -25.70
C MET A 318 -8.66 -20.04 -26.58
N ALA A 319 -9.41 -20.84 -27.35
CA ALA A 319 -10.42 -20.33 -28.29
C ALA A 319 -11.53 -19.50 -27.61
N LEU A 320 -11.95 -19.89 -26.40
CA LEU A 320 -12.94 -19.12 -25.64
C LEU A 320 -12.37 -17.80 -25.11
N ARG A 321 -11.08 -17.76 -24.73
CA ARG A 321 -10.41 -16.52 -24.28
C ARG A 321 -10.31 -15.49 -25.40
N VAL A 322 -9.96 -15.93 -26.59
CA VAL A 322 -9.89 -15.07 -27.78
C VAL A 322 -11.27 -14.50 -28.08
N LYS A 323 -12.30 -15.35 -28.21
CA LYS A 323 -13.69 -14.93 -28.46
C LYS A 323 -14.21 -13.97 -27.38
N PHE A 324 -13.91 -14.23 -26.10
CA PHE A 324 -14.26 -13.36 -24.98
C PHE A 324 -13.62 -11.98 -25.10
N SER A 325 -12.31 -11.95 -25.35
CA SER A 325 -11.54 -10.71 -25.46
C SER A 325 -11.99 -9.88 -26.65
N GLU A 326 -12.21 -10.50 -27.82
CA GLU A 326 -12.74 -9.82 -29.01
C GLU A 326 -14.13 -9.22 -28.77
N THR A 327 -15.03 -9.97 -28.12
CA THR A 327 -16.37 -9.49 -27.81
C THR A 327 -16.33 -8.27 -26.87
N PHE A 328 -15.45 -8.29 -25.86
CA PHE A 328 -15.25 -7.16 -24.96
C PHE A 328 -14.63 -5.96 -25.65
N MET A 329 -13.59 -6.16 -26.46
CA MET A 329 -12.94 -5.09 -27.24
C MET A 329 -13.96 -4.42 -28.16
N GLN A 330 -14.74 -5.19 -28.93
CA GLN A 330 -15.73 -4.67 -29.86
C GLN A 330 -16.82 -3.83 -29.15
N ASN A 331 -17.37 -4.33 -28.04
CA ASN A 331 -18.37 -3.59 -27.28
C ASN A 331 -17.79 -2.34 -26.62
N THR A 332 -16.55 -2.41 -26.11
CA THR A 332 -15.85 -1.26 -25.50
C THR A 332 -15.59 -0.16 -26.53
N ILE A 333 -15.13 -0.52 -27.73
CA ILE A 333 -14.94 0.41 -28.85
C ILE A 333 -16.27 1.09 -29.19
N SER A 334 -17.33 0.31 -29.37
CA SER A 334 -18.67 0.81 -29.68
C SER A 334 -19.17 1.78 -28.60
N LEU A 335 -19.01 1.39 -27.33
CA LEU A 335 -19.38 2.21 -26.18
C LEU A 335 -18.64 3.54 -26.20
N CYS A 336 -17.30 3.51 -26.24
CA CYS A 336 -16.47 4.70 -26.18
C CYS A 336 -16.82 5.66 -27.32
N ASN A 337 -17.01 5.15 -28.55
CA ASN A 337 -17.40 5.99 -29.68
C ASN A 337 -18.74 6.71 -29.49
N MET A 338 -19.68 6.14 -28.71
CA MET A 338 -20.96 6.80 -28.41
C MET A 338 -20.86 7.80 -27.27
N ILE A 339 -20.04 7.50 -26.24
CA ILE A 339 -20.10 8.24 -24.97
C ILE A 339 -18.94 9.20 -24.77
N MET A 340 -17.85 9.12 -25.55
CA MET A 340 -16.56 9.78 -25.29
C MET A 340 -16.71 11.24 -24.87
N ASP A 341 -17.57 12.02 -25.52
CA ASP A 341 -17.71 13.46 -25.30
C ASP A 341 -18.55 13.86 -24.07
N VAL A 342 -19.37 12.96 -23.54
CA VAL A 342 -20.34 13.25 -22.47
C VAL A 342 -20.11 12.35 -21.25
N ILE A 343 -18.87 11.94 -20.99
CA ILE A 343 -18.53 11.04 -19.87
C ILE A 343 -18.49 11.84 -18.57
N SER A 344 -19.14 11.34 -17.53
CA SER A 344 -19.03 11.86 -16.16
C SER A 344 -17.83 11.25 -15.43
N LEU A 345 -17.27 11.95 -14.44
CA LEU A 345 -16.10 11.47 -13.69
C LEU A 345 -16.32 10.09 -13.04
N HIS A 346 -17.52 9.84 -12.50
CA HIS A 346 -17.86 8.53 -11.94
C HIS A 346 -17.75 7.40 -12.97
N GLU A 347 -18.10 7.64 -14.23
CA GLU A 347 -17.98 6.64 -15.30
C GLU A 347 -16.53 6.38 -15.69
N VAL A 348 -15.66 7.40 -15.60
CA VAL A 348 -14.23 7.29 -15.94
C VAL A 348 -13.54 6.21 -15.12
N GLN A 349 -13.82 6.12 -13.82
CA GLN A 349 -13.19 5.14 -12.94
C GLN A 349 -13.52 3.69 -13.35
N PHE A 350 -14.78 3.40 -13.63
CA PHE A 350 -15.22 2.06 -14.05
C PHE A 350 -14.68 1.68 -15.43
N LEU A 351 -14.69 2.62 -16.38
CA LEU A 351 -14.15 2.40 -17.73
C LEU A 351 -12.65 2.18 -17.69
N SER A 352 -11.92 2.93 -16.86
CA SER A 352 -10.48 2.79 -16.68
C SER A 352 -10.10 1.42 -16.13
N ASN A 353 -10.82 0.93 -15.11
CA ASN A 353 -10.64 -0.41 -14.58
C ASN A 353 -11.00 -1.50 -15.63
N MET A 354 -12.02 -1.28 -16.44
CA MET A 354 -12.39 -2.19 -17.53
C MET A 354 -11.30 -2.28 -18.61
N PHE A 355 -10.72 -1.15 -19.03
CA PHE A 355 -9.56 -1.14 -19.95
C PHE A 355 -8.39 -1.95 -19.38
N ASN A 356 -8.05 -1.73 -18.11
CA ASN A 356 -6.98 -2.45 -17.43
C ASN A 356 -7.25 -3.95 -17.36
N SER A 357 -8.47 -4.33 -17.01
CA SER A 357 -8.87 -5.74 -16.92
C SER A 357 -8.78 -6.43 -18.28
N ILE A 358 -9.25 -5.79 -19.37
CA ILE A 358 -9.10 -6.28 -20.74
C ILE A 358 -7.61 -6.44 -21.10
N CYS A 359 -6.78 -5.44 -20.76
CA CYS A 359 -5.34 -5.47 -21.00
C CYS A 359 -4.64 -6.64 -20.28
N ILE A 360 -5.07 -6.98 -19.07
CA ILE A 360 -4.52 -8.12 -18.33
C ILE A 360 -4.73 -9.46 -19.06
N TYR A 361 -5.82 -9.64 -19.84
CA TYR A 361 -5.99 -10.86 -20.64
C TYR A 361 -5.07 -10.93 -21.84
N ILE A 362 -4.95 -9.82 -22.57
CA ILE A 362 -4.08 -9.76 -23.76
C ILE A 362 -2.59 -9.80 -23.40
N ARG A 363 -2.23 -9.63 -22.11
CA ARG A 363 -0.86 -9.83 -21.59
C ARG A 363 -0.27 -11.21 -21.95
N SER A 364 -1.10 -12.23 -22.16
CA SER A 364 -0.62 -13.52 -22.66
C SER A 364 -0.39 -13.45 -24.16
N HIS A 365 0.87 -13.56 -24.61
CA HIS A 365 1.25 -13.50 -26.03
C HIS A 365 0.38 -14.36 -26.96
N VAL A 366 0.09 -15.59 -26.51
CA VAL A 366 -0.75 -16.55 -27.24
C VAL A 366 -2.16 -16.03 -27.52
N VAL A 367 -2.72 -15.21 -26.62
CA VAL A 367 -4.07 -14.64 -26.78
C VAL A 367 -4.04 -13.48 -27.75
N LEU A 368 -3.01 -12.62 -27.67
CA LEU A 368 -2.84 -11.50 -28.57
C LEU A 368 -2.73 -12.02 -30.01
N ASP A 369 -1.81 -12.95 -30.27
CA ASP A 369 -1.51 -13.48 -31.61
C ASP A 369 -2.73 -14.09 -32.32
N ASP A 370 -3.66 -14.69 -31.56
CA ASP A 370 -4.88 -15.32 -32.08
C ASP A 370 -6.07 -14.34 -32.27
N CYS A 371 -6.02 -13.14 -31.67
CA CYS A 371 -7.07 -12.12 -31.81
C CYS A 371 -7.03 -11.40 -33.17
N ASN A 372 -8.16 -10.86 -33.63
CA ASN A 372 -8.21 -10.05 -34.84
C ASN A 372 -7.34 -8.78 -34.71
N PRO A 373 -6.30 -8.62 -35.54
CA PRO A 373 -5.33 -7.53 -35.40
C PRO A 373 -5.94 -6.15 -35.63
N THR A 374 -6.92 -6.04 -36.54
CA THR A 374 -7.59 -4.75 -36.81
C THR A 374 -8.40 -4.29 -35.60
N LEU A 375 -9.07 -5.24 -34.93
CA LEU A 375 -9.88 -4.96 -33.74
C LEU A 375 -8.99 -4.54 -32.57
N THR A 376 -7.90 -5.28 -32.33
CA THR A 376 -6.92 -4.97 -31.28
C THR A 376 -6.32 -3.57 -31.48
N LYS A 377 -5.93 -3.21 -32.70
CA LYS A 377 -5.38 -1.88 -33.01
C LYS A 377 -6.39 -0.76 -32.74
N GLN A 378 -7.66 -0.94 -33.12
CA GLN A 378 -8.72 0.04 -32.84
C GLN A 378 -8.99 0.18 -31.34
N PHE A 379 -8.96 -0.92 -30.59
CA PHE A 379 -9.12 -0.91 -29.15
C PHE A 379 -8.00 -0.12 -28.47
N ILE A 380 -6.74 -0.39 -28.85
CA ILE A 380 -5.57 0.31 -28.31
C ILE A 380 -5.63 1.80 -28.67
N ASP A 381 -5.93 2.16 -29.91
CA ASP A 381 -6.05 3.56 -30.34
C ASP A 381 -7.10 4.33 -29.50
N ILE A 382 -8.26 3.72 -29.24
CA ILE A 382 -9.29 4.32 -28.38
C ILE A 382 -8.84 4.40 -26.93
N MET A 383 -8.14 3.39 -26.41
CA MET A 383 -7.59 3.41 -25.05
C MET A 383 -6.63 4.59 -24.87
N PHE A 384 -5.65 4.78 -25.77
CA PHE A 384 -4.70 5.89 -25.69
C PHE A 384 -5.40 7.26 -25.79
N LYS A 385 -6.37 7.41 -26.70
CA LYS A 385 -7.19 8.64 -26.79
C LYS A 385 -7.99 8.91 -25.53
N PHE A 386 -8.56 7.86 -24.93
CA PHE A 386 -9.28 7.94 -23.67
C PHE A 386 -8.35 8.37 -22.53
N THR A 387 -7.14 7.79 -22.43
CA THR A 387 -6.12 8.21 -21.45
C THR A 387 -5.76 9.69 -21.59
N CYS A 388 -5.49 10.16 -22.81
CA CYS A 388 -5.23 11.58 -23.04
C CYS A 388 -6.40 12.46 -22.60
N LYS A 389 -7.64 12.04 -22.86
CA LYS A 389 -8.83 12.78 -22.43
C LYS A 389 -8.94 12.86 -20.91
N VAL A 390 -8.75 11.75 -20.21
CA VAL A 390 -8.82 11.71 -18.74
C VAL A 390 -7.74 12.60 -18.12
N LEU A 391 -6.52 12.59 -18.67
CA LEU A 391 -5.45 13.50 -18.27
C LEU A 391 -5.81 14.98 -18.49
N LEU A 392 -6.48 15.32 -19.60
CA LEU A 392 -6.93 16.69 -19.83
C LEU A 392 -8.06 17.11 -18.88
N GLU A 393 -8.93 16.18 -18.49
CA GLU A 393 -9.96 16.45 -17.47
C GLU A 393 -9.34 16.59 -16.07
N SER A 394 -8.29 15.82 -15.72
CA SER A 394 -7.61 15.98 -14.42
C SER A 394 -7.00 17.38 -14.26
N ALA A 395 -6.41 17.93 -15.33
CA ALA A 395 -5.92 19.31 -15.33
C ALA A 395 -7.03 20.32 -15.01
N LYS A 396 -8.24 20.14 -15.59
CA LYS A 396 -9.38 21.03 -15.32
C LYS A 396 -9.91 20.88 -13.91
N ILE A 397 -9.95 19.68 -13.35
CA ILE A 397 -10.39 19.46 -11.97
C ILE A 397 -9.41 20.13 -11.00
N LYS A 398 -8.10 20.03 -11.26
CA LYS A 398 -7.06 20.69 -10.47
C LYS A 398 -7.21 22.22 -10.44
N THR A 399 -7.74 22.85 -11.50
CA THR A 399 -8.00 24.31 -11.48
C THR A 399 -9.23 24.73 -10.68
N HIS A 400 -10.14 23.79 -10.40
CA HIS A 400 -11.36 24.03 -9.64
C HIS A 400 -11.23 23.65 -8.15
N PHE A 401 -10.08 23.12 -7.73
CA PHE A 401 -9.74 22.75 -6.33
C PHE A 401 -10.76 21.77 -5.69
N ASP A 402 -11.14 20.71 -6.41
CA ASP A 402 -11.92 19.60 -5.86
C ASP A 402 -11.02 18.37 -5.62
N GLU A 403 -10.58 18.18 -4.37
CA GLU A 403 -9.63 17.13 -3.98
C GLU A 403 -10.21 15.72 -4.17
N ASP A 404 -11.46 15.49 -3.77
CA ASP A 404 -12.12 14.19 -3.85
C ASP A 404 -12.24 13.70 -5.30
N ASP A 405 -12.61 14.62 -6.20
CA ASP A 405 -12.73 14.31 -7.62
C ASP A 405 -11.37 14.22 -8.31
N PHE A 406 -10.37 14.99 -7.86
CA PHE A 406 -9.00 14.86 -8.34
C PHE A 406 -8.41 13.48 -8.00
N ASP A 407 -8.58 12.99 -6.77
CA ASP A 407 -8.05 11.69 -6.36
C ASP A 407 -8.74 10.53 -7.08
N LYS A 408 -10.06 10.59 -7.30
CA LYS A 408 -10.77 9.61 -8.15
C LYS A 408 -10.24 9.61 -9.59
N CYS A 409 -9.92 10.79 -10.13
CA CYS A 409 -9.34 10.93 -11.46
C CYS A 409 -7.93 10.33 -11.51
N ASN A 410 -7.08 10.59 -10.51
CA ASN A 410 -5.74 10.02 -10.41
C ASN A 410 -5.76 8.50 -10.34
N HIS A 411 -6.64 7.93 -9.51
CA HIS A 411 -6.83 6.47 -9.44
C HIS A 411 -7.24 5.88 -10.80
N SER A 412 -8.04 6.61 -11.57
CA SER A 412 -8.43 6.22 -12.92
C SER A 412 -7.25 6.25 -13.90
N ILE A 413 -6.42 7.29 -13.82
CA ILE A 413 -5.19 7.43 -14.62
C ILE A 413 -4.24 6.27 -14.33
N GLU A 414 -4.10 5.83 -13.07
CA GLU A 414 -3.26 4.69 -12.70
C GLU A 414 -3.70 3.38 -13.39
N TYR A 415 -5.00 3.08 -13.44
CA TYR A 415 -5.49 1.92 -14.19
C TYR A 415 -5.14 2.01 -15.68
N LEU A 416 -5.29 3.20 -16.29
CA LEU A 416 -4.97 3.40 -17.69
C LEU A 416 -3.46 3.34 -17.97
N MET A 417 -2.64 3.90 -17.09
CA MET A 417 -1.18 3.83 -17.16
C MET A 417 -0.68 2.39 -17.04
N ASN A 418 -1.27 1.61 -16.13
CA ASN A 418 -1.01 0.16 -16.04
C ASN A 418 -1.39 -0.58 -17.33
N SER A 419 -2.51 -0.20 -17.94
CA SER A 419 -2.95 -0.74 -19.24
C SER A 419 -1.91 -0.47 -20.33
N VAL A 420 -1.46 0.78 -20.45
CA VAL A 420 -0.41 1.20 -21.40
C VAL A 420 0.88 0.43 -21.17
N MET A 421 1.27 0.23 -19.90
CA MET A 421 2.47 -0.52 -19.53
C MET A 421 2.42 -1.98 -19.94
N ILE A 422 1.25 -2.62 -19.88
CA ILE A 422 1.07 -3.98 -20.38
C ILE A 422 1.35 -4.03 -21.90
N ILE A 423 0.79 -3.09 -22.67
CA ILE A 423 0.99 -3.02 -24.12
C ILE A 423 2.46 -2.80 -24.47
N ILE A 424 3.13 -1.86 -23.80
CA ILE A 424 4.56 -1.59 -24.02
C ILE A 424 5.38 -2.85 -23.75
N LYS A 425 5.21 -3.48 -22.58
CA LYS A 425 5.96 -4.70 -22.22
C LYS A 425 5.74 -5.86 -23.20
N LEU A 426 4.52 -6.03 -23.72
CA LEU A 426 4.22 -7.02 -24.75
C LEU A 426 5.05 -6.79 -26.02
N VAL A 427 5.04 -5.55 -26.56
CA VAL A 427 5.78 -5.21 -27.78
C VAL A 427 7.31 -5.35 -27.59
N HIS A 428 7.84 -4.96 -26.42
CA HIS A 428 9.27 -5.14 -26.13
C HIS A 428 9.66 -6.62 -25.98
N TYR A 429 8.80 -7.46 -25.39
CA TYR A 429 9.04 -8.90 -25.29
C TYR A 429 9.08 -9.57 -26.67
N ASP A 430 8.12 -9.21 -27.54
CA ASP A 430 8.08 -9.64 -28.94
C ASP A 430 9.39 -9.33 -29.67
N ARG A 431 9.91 -8.11 -29.48
CA ARG A 431 11.19 -7.69 -30.07
C ARG A 431 12.36 -8.53 -29.56
N ARG A 432 12.48 -8.72 -28.23
CA ARG A 432 13.59 -9.48 -27.63
C ARG A 432 13.61 -10.93 -28.12
N THR A 433 12.46 -11.59 -28.19
CA THR A 433 12.37 -12.96 -28.70
C THR A 433 12.72 -13.07 -30.19
N GLN A 434 12.29 -12.11 -31.02
CA GLN A 434 12.67 -12.08 -32.44
C GLN A 434 14.18 -11.81 -32.64
N GLU A 435 14.78 -10.96 -31.82
CA GLU A 435 16.22 -10.66 -31.85
C GLU A 435 17.06 -11.88 -31.42
N GLU A 436 16.60 -12.66 -30.43
CA GLU A 436 17.24 -13.91 -30.00
C GLU A 436 17.15 -15.03 -31.06
N ILE A 437 16.02 -15.15 -31.77
CA ILE A 437 15.76 -16.25 -32.71
C ILE A 437 16.33 -15.98 -34.11
N HIS A 438 16.32 -14.72 -34.58
CA HIS A 438 16.68 -14.36 -35.96
C HIS A 438 17.89 -13.44 -36.10
N GLY A 439 18.47 -12.99 -34.98
CA GLY A 439 19.58 -12.05 -34.94
C GLY A 439 19.20 -10.62 -35.35
N PRO A 440 20.06 -9.62 -35.09
CA PRO A 440 19.75 -8.19 -35.24
C PRO A 440 19.58 -7.69 -36.68
N LYS A 441 19.62 -8.57 -37.69
CA LYS A 441 19.72 -8.19 -39.12
C LYS A 441 18.45 -8.45 -39.95
N ILE A 442 17.37 -8.97 -39.37
CA ILE A 442 16.10 -9.18 -40.07
C ILE A 442 15.01 -8.29 -39.44
N SER A 443 15.20 -6.98 -39.50
CA SER A 443 14.21 -5.98 -39.05
C SER A 443 13.07 -5.75 -40.06
N ALA A 444 12.59 -6.82 -40.71
CA ALA A 444 11.64 -6.70 -41.83
C ALA A 444 10.61 -7.85 -41.95
N ASN A 445 10.49 -8.74 -40.96
CA ASN A 445 9.29 -9.57 -40.88
C ASN A 445 8.22 -8.80 -40.10
N GLN A 446 7.32 -8.16 -40.85
CA GLN A 446 6.13 -7.41 -40.41
C GLN A 446 5.05 -8.31 -39.77
N ASN A 447 5.45 -9.36 -39.05
CA ASN A 447 4.55 -10.40 -38.56
C ASN A 447 4.18 -10.23 -37.07
N GLY A 448 4.59 -9.15 -36.41
CA GLY A 448 4.04 -8.76 -35.11
C GLY A 448 2.69 -8.06 -35.31
N GLN A 449 1.70 -8.38 -34.47
CA GLN A 449 0.38 -7.75 -34.56
C GLN A 449 0.44 -6.22 -34.38
N ILE A 450 1.41 -5.71 -33.61
CA ILE A 450 1.62 -4.29 -33.33
C ILE A 450 3.04 -3.92 -33.72
N THR A 451 3.20 -2.91 -34.57
CA THR A 451 4.53 -2.42 -34.98
C THR A 451 5.07 -1.35 -34.04
N LEU A 452 6.41 -1.23 -33.94
CA LEU A 452 7.04 -0.17 -33.15
C LEU A 452 6.61 1.24 -33.63
N GLN A 453 6.41 1.42 -34.94
CA GLN A 453 5.94 2.70 -35.50
C GLN A 453 4.53 3.07 -35.03
N GLU A 454 3.63 2.09 -34.92
CA GLU A 454 2.29 2.29 -34.35
C GLU A 454 2.37 2.60 -32.85
N LEU A 455 3.23 1.90 -32.11
CA LEU A 455 3.43 2.20 -30.69
C LEU A 455 3.97 3.63 -30.48
N CYS A 456 4.93 4.08 -31.30
CA CYS A 456 5.43 5.46 -31.29
C CYS A 456 4.32 6.48 -31.56
N SER A 457 3.40 6.19 -32.49
CA SER A 457 2.34 7.14 -32.84
C SER A 457 1.29 7.31 -31.74
N TRP A 458 1.07 6.29 -30.90
CA TRP A 458 0.20 6.36 -29.73
C TRP A 458 0.87 6.96 -28.49
N THR A 459 2.13 6.58 -28.24
CA THR A 459 2.88 6.99 -27.04
C THR A 459 3.30 8.45 -27.06
N LYS A 460 3.68 8.98 -28.23
CA LYS A 460 4.14 10.38 -28.36
C LYS A 460 3.08 11.41 -27.91
N PRO A 461 1.84 11.39 -28.43
CA PRO A 461 0.79 12.32 -27.97
C PRO A 461 0.46 12.15 -26.48
N LEU A 462 0.52 10.92 -25.96
CA LEU A 462 0.26 10.65 -24.54
C LEU A 462 1.36 11.27 -23.66
N PHE A 463 2.63 11.10 -24.04
CA PHE A 463 3.76 11.69 -23.32
C PHE A 463 3.68 13.23 -23.32
N GLU A 464 3.42 13.83 -24.48
CA GLU A 464 3.25 15.28 -24.61
C GLU A 464 2.05 15.80 -23.80
N THR A 465 0.94 15.06 -23.79
CA THR A 465 -0.24 15.42 -22.99
C THR A 465 0.06 15.37 -21.50
N TYR A 466 0.73 14.31 -21.02
CA TYR A 466 1.12 14.18 -19.62
C TYR A 466 2.03 15.34 -19.19
N LEU A 467 3.07 15.66 -19.96
CA LEU A 467 3.92 16.82 -19.71
C LEU A 467 3.10 18.12 -19.59
N ARG A 468 2.20 18.36 -20.54
CA ARG A 468 1.41 19.61 -20.56
C ARG A 468 0.46 19.75 -19.38
N VAL A 469 -0.08 18.65 -18.86
CA VAL A 469 -1.00 18.65 -17.72
C VAL A 469 -0.31 19.06 -16.41
N HIS A 470 0.97 18.73 -16.27
CA HIS A 470 1.77 19.05 -15.07
C HIS A 470 2.54 20.37 -15.18
N LEU A 471 2.67 20.95 -16.37
CA LEU A 471 3.39 22.20 -16.59
C LEU A 471 2.47 23.43 -16.58
N SER A 472 3.07 24.57 -16.25
CA SER A 472 2.42 25.88 -16.27
C SER A 472 2.31 26.50 -17.67
N GLU A 473 1.33 27.39 -17.86
CA GLU A 473 1.21 28.20 -19.08
C GLU A 473 2.48 29.07 -19.30
N PRO A 474 3.02 29.17 -20.53
CA PRO A 474 2.40 28.83 -21.81
C PRO A 474 2.69 27.42 -22.35
N GLU A 475 3.64 26.67 -21.77
CA GLU A 475 4.04 25.37 -22.31
C GLU A 475 3.11 24.23 -21.86
N GLY A 476 2.49 24.36 -20.70
CA GLY A 476 1.48 23.45 -20.19
C GLY A 476 0.07 24.04 -20.12
N LEU A 477 -0.72 23.52 -19.20
CA LEU A 477 -2.16 23.81 -19.06
C LEU A 477 -2.53 24.41 -17.70
N LEU A 478 -1.58 24.48 -16.75
CA LEU A 478 -1.86 25.02 -15.42
C LEU A 478 -1.89 26.55 -15.46
N PRO A 479 -3.05 27.18 -15.16
CA PRO A 479 -3.18 28.62 -15.18
C PRO A 479 -2.45 29.25 -13.99
N LEU A 480 -2.11 30.53 -14.13
CA LEU A 480 -1.46 31.32 -13.08
C LEU A 480 -2.24 31.40 -11.75
N ALA A 481 -3.54 31.07 -11.75
CA ALA A 481 -4.37 31.04 -10.55
C ALA A 481 -4.00 29.89 -9.60
N CYS A 482 -3.52 28.76 -10.12
CA CYS A 482 -3.14 27.58 -9.31
C CYS A 482 -1.92 27.82 -8.40
N PHE A 483 -1.22 28.94 -8.56
CA PHE A 483 0.02 29.24 -7.83
C PHE A 483 -0.13 30.42 -6.85
N LYS A 484 -1.35 30.95 -6.69
CA LYS A 484 -1.60 32.15 -5.87
C LYS A 484 -1.92 31.83 -4.41
N ASP A 485 -2.50 30.67 -4.17
CA ASP A 485 -2.94 30.21 -2.86
C ASP A 485 -1.92 29.15 -2.40
N ASP A 486 -1.15 29.46 -1.35
CA ASP A 486 -0.32 28.48 -0.64
C ASP A 486 -1.24 27.78 0.36
N ASP A 487 -1.83 26.66 -0.04
CA ASP A 487 -2.51 25.78 0.92
C ASP A 487 -1.48 25.20 1.91
N GLU A 488 -1.81 25.18 3.20
CA GLU A 488 -0.93 24.59 4.22
C GLU A 488 -0.87 23.06 4.02
N ILE A 489 0.26 22.58 3.50
CA ILE A 489 0.56 21.15 3.35
C ILE A 489 0.58 20.49 4.73
N GLN A 490 -0.26 19.48 4.93
CA GLN A 490 -0.35 18.75 6.19
C GLN A 490 0.78 17.72 6.30
N GLU A 491 1.35 17.50 7.50
CA GLU A 491 2.50 16.60 7.72
C GLU A 491 2.26 15.13 7.30
N PHE A 492 1.01 14.73 7.07
CA PHE A 492 0.62 13.38 6.66
C PHE A 492 0.24 13.27 5.19
N GLU A 493 0.31 14.35 4.41
CA GLU A 493 0.16 14.29 2.97
C GLU A 493 1.31 13.47 2.36
N GLU A 494 0.97 12.54 1.46
CA GLU A 494 1.96 11.75 0.75
C GLU A 494 2.70 12.63 -0.26
N ASP A 495 4.03 12.61 -0.23
CA ASP A 495 4.87 13.29 -1.21
C ASP A 495 4.58 12.80 -2.65
N ASP A 496 4.77 13.69 -3.63
CA ASP A 496 4.50 13.43 -5.05
C ASP A 496 5.23 12.18 -5.58
N ILE A 497 6.45 11.91 -5.10
CA ILE A 497 7.21 10.72 -5.50
C ILE A 497 6.49 9.43 -5.07
N GLY A 498 5.82 9.45 -3.91
CA GLY A 498 4.96 8.37 -3.42
C GLY A 498 3.62 8.33 -4.14
N LYS A 499 2.89 9.46 -4.15
CA LYS A 499 1.53 9.59 -4.70
C LYS A 499 1.47 9.24 -6.19
N PHE A 500 2.43 9.68 -7.00
CA PHE A 500 2.43 9.48 -8.46
C PHE A 500 3.35 8.34 -8.93
N ARG A 501 3.85 7.50 -8.02
CA ARG A 501 4.86 6.46 -8.33
C ARG A 501 4.50 5.58 -9.51
N GLU A 502 3.28 5.04 -9.56
CA GLU A 502 2.86 4.14 -10.64
C GLU A 502 2.73 4.87 -11.98
N GLN A 503 2.25 6.12 -11.96
CA GLN A 503 2.18 6.96 -13.15
C GLN A 503 3.59 7.29 -13.66
N MET A 504 4.54 7.54 -12.75
CA MET A 504 5.93 7.84 -13.09
C MET A 504 6.66 6.65 -13.70
N ILE A 505 6.42 5.43 -13.20
CA ILE A 505 6.94 4.21 -13.81
C ILE A 505 6.40 4.07 -15.24
N ALA A 506 5.11 4.33 -15.43
CA ALA A 506 4.48 4.25 -16.75
C ALA A 506 5.03 5.31 -17.73
N ILE A 507 5.11 6.58 -17.31
CA ILE A 507 5.60 7.66 -18.17
C ILE A 507 7.07 7.48 -18.52
N GLY A 508 7.88 6.93 -17.60
CA GLY A 508 9.27 6.56 -17.87
C GLY A 508 9.39 5.57 -19.03
N SER A 509 8.61 4.48 -19.00
CA SER A 509 8.58 3.50 -20.09
C SER A 509 7.94 4.02 -21.38
N ILE A 510 6.89 4.85 -21.30
CA ILE A 510 6.33 5.54 -22.49
C ILE A 510 7.41 6.41 -23.14
N GLY A 511 8.15 7.18 -22.33
CA GLY A 511 9.23 8.05 -22.79
C GLY A 511 10.39 7.28 -23.44
N GLN A 512 10.64 6.03 -23.01
CA GLN A 512 11.68 5.16 -23.58
C GLN A 512 11.34 4.60 -24.98
N VAL A 513 10.08 4.61 -25.40
CA VAL A 513 9.67 4.13 -26.74
C VAL A 513 10.23 5.02 -27.87
N ASP A 514 10.12 6.34 -27.74
CA ASP A 514 10.74 7.33 -28.63
C ASP A 514 11.75 8.19 -27.85
N LEU A 515 12.74 7.51 -27.27
CA LEU A 515 13.67 8.12 -26.33
C LEU A 515 14.42 9.34 -26.89
N ARG A 516 14.74 9.36 -28.20
CA ARG A 516 15.44 10.48 -28.81
C ARG A 516 14.61 11.76 -28.74
N SER A 517 13.35 11.68 -29.21
CA SER A 517 12.43 12.83 -29.16
C SER A 517 12.15 13.23 -27.72
N THR A 518 11.96 12.26 -26.84
CA THR A 518 11.71 12.49 -25.41
C THR A 518 12.85 13.26 -24.74
N ILE A 519 14.10 12.80 -24.90
CA ILE A 519 15.29 13.45 -24.30
C ILE A 519 15.47 14.85 -24.88
N ASP A 520 15.33 15.03 -26.19
CA ASP A 520 15.47 16.36 -26.81
C ASP A 520 14.40 17.33 -26.25
N THR A 521 13.15 16.90 -26.06
CA THR A 521 12.07 17.71 -25.47
C THR A 521 12.34 18.08 -24.00
N ILE A 522 12.62 17.11 -23.13
CA ILE A 522 12.87 17.40 -21.70
C ILE A 522 14.14 18.24 -21.50
N THR A 523 15.17 18.05 -22.34
CA THR A 523 16.40 18.87 -22.32
C THR A 523 16.08 20.31 -22.66
N GLN A 524 15.30 20.56 -23.72
CA GLN A 524 14.91 21.91 -24.13
C GLN A 524 14.04 22.60 -23.07
N LEU A 525 13.06 21.88 -22.52
CA LEU A 525 12.21 22.40 -21.45
C LEU A 525 13.05 22.79 -20.22
N LEU A 526 13.96 21.93 -19.77
CA LEU A 526 14.80 22.23 -18.61
C LEU A 526 15.73 23.43 -18.86
N ILE A 527 16.38 23.50 -20.03
CA ILE A 527 17.20 24.66 -20.41
C ILE A 527 16.38 25.95 -20.37
N MET A 528 15.17 25.91 -20.94
CA MET A 528 14.28 27.06 -20.98
C MET A 528 13.84 27.49 -19.57
N LYS A 529 13.47 26.54 -18.68
CA LYS A 529 13.10 26.85 -17.28
C LYS A 529 14.29 27.40 -16.48
N LEU A 530 15.50 26.89 -16.70
CA LEU A 530 16.72 27.47 -16.11
C LEU A 530 16.97 28.90 -16.58
N GLN A 531 16.80 29.19 -17.87
CA GLN A 531 16.92 30.55 -18.41
C GLN A 531 15.86 31.49 -17.85
N GLN A 532 14.61 31.01 -17.72
CA GLN A 532 13.52 31.75 -17.08
C GLN A 532 13.82 32.03 -15.61
N PHE A 533 14.44 31.09 -14.90
CA PHE A 533 14.84 31.27 -13.50
C PHE A 533 15.99 32.27 -13.35
N GLU A 534 17.03 32.17 -14.18
CA GLU A 534 18.14 33.15 -14.23
C GLU A 534 17.60 34.55 -14.52
N ALA A 535 16.67 34.70 -15.47
CA ALA A 535 16.00 35.95 -15.78
C ALA A 535 15.15 36.46 -14.61
N CYS A 536 14.41 35.58 -13.93
CA CYS A 536 13.61 35.92 -12.76
C CYS A 536 14.49 36.51 -11.64
N ILE A 537 15.57 35.83 -11.26
CA ILE A 537 16.47 36.30 -10.19
C ILE A 537 17.10 37.65 -10.56
N THR A 538 17.50 37.84 -11.81
CA THR A 538 18.19 39.06 -12.27
C THR A 538 17.26 40.24 -12.56
N ALA A 539 15.94 40.03 -12.66
CA ALA A 539 14.98 41.10 -12.91
C ALA A 539 14.88 42.06 -11.71
N VAL A 540 15.20 43.34 -11.93
CA VAL A 540 15.20 44.42 -10.92
C VAL A 540 13.87 45.18 -10.90
N ASP A 541 13.17 45.26 -12.04
CA ASP A 541 11.96 46.08 -12.20
C ASP A 541 10.65 45.36 -11.82
N MET A 542 10.71 44.08 -11.47
CA MET A 542 9.54 43.27 -11.10
C MET A 542 9.17 43.45 -9.63
N LYS A 543 7.88 43.56 -9.33
CA LYS A 543 7.39 43.56 -7.95
C LYS A 543 7.76 42.24 -7.26
N ALA A 544 8.04 42.31 -5.96
CA ALA A 544 8.45 41.14 -5.17
C ALA A 544 7.44 39.99 -5.25
N ASP A 545 6.15 40.30 -5.11
CA ASP A 545 5.07 39.29 -5.14
C ASP A 545 4.96 38.61 -6.51
N ASP A 546 5.01 39.40 -7.60
CA ASP A 546 4.97 38.87 -8.97
C ASP A 546 6.21 38.00 -9.28
N LYS A 547 7.36 38.39 -8.73
CA LYS A 547 8.63 37.65 -8.88
C LYS A 547 8.60 36.34 -8.10
N MET A 548 8.02 36.33 -6.89
CA MET A 548 7.84 35.12 -6.09
C MET A 548 6.85 34.16 -6.76
N LEU A 549 5.71 34.67 -7.24
CA LEU A 549 4.74 33.87 -7.99
C LEU A 549 5.33 33.25 -9.26
N GLN A 550 6.15 34.02 -9.99
CA GLN A 550 6.88 33.50 -11.15
C GLN A 550 7.88 32.41 -10.74
N TRP A 551 8.54 32.55 -9.59
CA TRP A 551 9.42 31.52 -9.06
C TRP A 551 8.67 30.26 -8.67
N THR A 552 7.58 30.35 -7.89
CA THR A 552 6.74 29.19 -7.51
C THR A 552 6.33 28.39 -8.73
N ARG A 553 5.89 29.08 -9.79
CA ARG A 553 5.55 28.47 -11.07
C ARG A 553 6.73 27.75 -11.73
N ILE A 554 7.91 28.39 -11.78
CA ILE A 554 9.11 27.79 -12.39
C ILE A 554 9.61 26.60 -11.55
N SER A 555 9.54 26.68 -10.22
CA SER A 555 9.95 25.59 -9.34
C SER A 555 9.04 24.36 -9.50
N GLU A 556 7.73 24.55 -9.65
CA GLU A 556 6.80 23.45 -9.94
C GLU A 556 7.14 22.78 -11.28
N ASP A 557 7.39 23.57 -12.33
CA ASP A 557 7.77 23.04 -13.63
C ASP A 557 9.09 22.25 -13.57
N ILE A 558 10.10 22.76 -12.86
CA ILE A 558 11.39 22.08 -12.69
C ILE A 558 11.18 20.76 -11.92
N HIS A 559 10.37 20.77 -10.85
CA HIS A 559 10.04 19.57 -10.06
C HIS A 559 9.48 18.45 -10.95
N TRP A 560 8.41 18.72 -11.71
CA TRP A 560 7.80 17.70 -12.59
C TRP A 560 8.74 17.24 -13.71
N ILE A 561 9.54 18.14 -14.29
CA ILE A 561 10.54 17.75 -15.30
C ILE A 561 11.58 16.82 -14.67
N LEU A 562 12.08 17.10 -13.47
CA LEU A 562 13.04 16.25 -12.76
C LEU A 562 12.44 14.90 -12.39
N MET A 563 11.20 14.85 -11.89
CA MET A 563 10.50 13.61 -11.59
C MET A 563 10.41 12.72 -12.84
N ILE A 564 9.82 13.22 -13.92
CA ILE A 564 9.66 12.47 -15.18
C ILE A 564 11.01 12.01 -15.71
N SER A 565 12.02 12.89 -15.67
CA SER A 565 13.37 12.55 -16.13
C SER A 565 14.00 11.43 -15.32
N THR A 566 13.81 11.43 -13.99
CA THR A 566 14.32 10.36 -13.12
C THR A 566 13.84 8.99 -13.61
N TYR A 567 12.56 8.84 -13.89
CA TYR A 567 11.99 7.56 -14.32
C TYR A 567 12.30 7.20 -15.78
N ILE A 568 12.62 8.16 -16.64
CA ILE A 568 13.12 7.89 -18.00
C ILE A 568 14.54 7.30 -17.96
N PHE A 569 15.42 7.84 -17.11
CA PHE A 569 16.83 7.44 -17.02
C PHE A 569 17.07 6.23 -16.10
N THR A 570 16.07 5.71 -15.40
CA THR A 570 16.27 4.57 -14.48
C THR A 570 15.32 3.41 -14.75
N SER A 571 15.83 2.17 -14.76
CA SER A 571 14.98 0.98 -14.71
C SER A 571 14.50 0.79 -13.27
N PHE A 572 13.20 0.98 -13.03
CA PHE A 572 12.62 0.94 -11.68
C PHE A 572 12.83 -0.40 -10.95
N ALA A 573 12.94 -1.51 -11.69
CA ALA A 573 13.01 -2.86 -11.12
C ALA A 573 14.44 -3.32 -10.77
N GLU A 574 15.46 -2.83 -11.49
CA GLU A 574 16.79 -3.45 -11.49
C GLU A 574 17.90 -2.50 -11.02
N ASN A 575 17.61 -1.20 -10.77
CA ASN A 575 18.65 -0.20 -10.49
C ASN A 575 19.76 -0.20 -11.57
N GLU A 576 19.38 -0.47 -12.81
CA GLU A 576 20.27 -0.57 -13.96
C GLU A 576 19.98 0.54 -14.98
N ILE A 577 20.95 0.78 -15.86
CA ILE A 577 20.78 1.68 -17.00
C ILE A 577 19.82 1.00 -17.99
N PRO A 578 18.69 1.63 -18.37
CA PRO A 578 17.80 1.05 -19.36
C PRO A 578 18.52 0.78 -20.69
N SER A 579 18.25 -0.38 -21.30
CA SER A 579 18.87 -0.80 -22.57
C SER A 579 18.69 0.23 -23.68
N GLU A 580 17.56 0.92 -23.68
CA GLU A 580 17.16 1.95 -24.62
C GLU A 580 18.09 3.17 -24.56
N ILE A 581 18.57 3.53 -23.35
CA ILE A 581 19.54 4.63 -23.13
C ILE A 581 20.89 4.27 -23.73
N VAL A 582 21.35 3.04 -23.48
CA VAL A 582 22.62 2.53 -24.02
C VAL A 582 22.55 2.49 -25.55
N ASP A 583 21.47 1.95 -26.11
CA ASP A 583 21.21 1.89 -27.54
C ASP A 583 21.20 3.28 -28.19
N LEU A 584 20.56 4.27 -27.56
CA LEU A 584 20.51 5.63 -28.06
C LEU A 584 21.92 6.24 -28.12
N SER A 585 22.70 6.08 -27.05
CA SER A 585 24.06 6.62 -26.99
C SER A 585 24.98 5.96 -28.02
N ILE A 586 24.85 4.66 -28.26
CA ILE A 586 25.56 3.95 -29.33
C ILE A 586 25.13 4.46 -30.71
N LYS A 587 23.82 4.56 -30.97
CA LYS A 587 23.27 5.03 -32.25
C LYS A 587 23.59 6.49 -32.55
N ALA A 588 23.72 7.33 -31.52
CA ALA A 588 24.03 8.75 -31.67
C ALA A 588 25.42 9.01 -32.29
N SER A 589 26.36 8.06 -32.17
CA SER A 589 27.72 8.17 -32.75
C SER A 589 28.39 9.52 -32.47
N ALA A 590 28.23 10.04 -31.25
CA ALA A 590 28.73 11.35 -30.86
C ALA A 590 30.27 11.40 -30.79
N ASP A 591 30.84 12.61 -30.90
CA ASP A 591 32.27 12.81 -30.70
C ASP A 591 32.61 12.71 -29.21
N ILE A 592 33.38 11.69 -28.86
CA ILE A 592 33.78 11.36 -27.49
C ILE A 592 34.61 12.49 -26.88
N GLN A 593 35.56 13.05 -27.63
CA GLN A 593 36.43 14.11 -27.12
C GLN A 593 35.64 15.41 -26.91
N ALA A 594 34.76 15.75 -27.86
CA ALA A 594 33.88 16.89 -27.72
C ALA A 594 32.92 16.73 -26.53
N THR A 595 32.38 15.52 -26.32
CA THR A 595 31.47 15.20 -25.21
C THR A 595 32.17 15.28 -23.85
N MET A 596 33.38 14.73 -23.72
CA MET A 596 34.18 14.86 -22.51
C MET A 596 34.53 16.32 -22.20
N ALA A 597 34.93 17.08 -23.23
CA ALA A 597 35.26 18.49 -23.07
C ALA A 597 34.02 19.34 -22.76
N ALA A 598 32.84 18.98 -23.28
CA ALA A 598 31.57 19.62 -22.93
C ALA A 598 31.23 19.40 -21.45
N LEU A 599 31.38 18.17 -20.95
CA LEU A 599 31.18 17.83 -19.54
C LEU A 599 32.12 18.61 -18.62
N GLN A 600 33.42 18.67 -18.95
CA GLN A 600 34.42 19.41 -18.16
C GLN A 600 34.13 20.91 -18.07
N ASN A 601 33.65 21.51 -19.16
CA ASN A 601 33.40 22.95 -19.22
C ASN A 601 31.95 23.32 -18.82
N GLY A 602 31.08 22.36 -18.59
CA GLY A 602 29.64 22.60 -18.38
C GLY A 602 28.92 23.16 -19.60
N ASP A 603 29.42 22.90 -20.82
CA ASP A 603 28.95 23.50 -22.06
C ASP A 603 28.01 22.57 -22.84
N PHE A 604 26.71 22.69 -22.56
CA PHE A 604 25.66 21.91 -23.24
C PHE A 604 25.34 22.39 -24.67
N THR A 605 25.90 23.53 -25.10
CA THR A 605 25.59 24.14 -26.41
C THR A 605 26.40 23.55 -27.56
N ARG A 606 27.45 22.78 -27.26
CA ARG A 606 28.33 22.21 -28.28
C ARG A 606 27.56 21.27 -29.24
N PRO A 607 27.84 21.37 -30.55
CA PRO A 607 27.27 20.45 -31.52
C PRO A 607 27.90 19.05 -31.38
N ASN A 608 27.16 18.03 -31.81
CA ASN A 608 27.64 16.65 -31.92
C ASN A 608 28.10 15.96 -30.62
N ILE A 609 27.57 16.41 -29.47
CA ILE A 609 27.73 15.71 -28.19
C ILE A 609 26.63 14.68 -27.97
N ASP A 610 26.93 13.68 -27.15
CA ASP A 610 25.97 12.65 -26.78
C ASP A 610 24.71 13.26 -26.14
N PRO A 611 23.49 12.90 -26.59
CA PRO A 611 22.24 13.51 -26.10
C PRO A 611 21.97 13.23 -24.62
N VAL A 612 22.37 12.05 -24.11
CA VAL A 612 22.19 11.66 -22.70
C VAL A 612 23.16 12.49 -21.84
N VAL A 613 24.42 12.57 -22.26
CA VAL A 613 25.42 13.40 -21.55
C VAL A 613 25.04 14.88 -21.58
N ARG A 614 24.48 15.38 -22.69
CA ARG A 614 23.97 16.75 -22.78
C ARG A 614 22.93 17.04 -21.71
N TYR A 615 21.96 16.15 -21.51
CA TYR A 615 20.97 16.30 -20.45
C TYR A 615 21.62 16.35 -19.05
N PHE A 616 22.57 15.44 -18.77
CA PHE A 616 23.29 15.45 -17.50
C PHE A 616 24.11 16.73 -17.28
N ILE A 617 24.68 17.34 -18.32
CA ILE A 617 25.36 18.65 -18.20
C ILE A 617 24.36 19.73 -17.74
N VAL A 618 23.13 19.72 -18.25
CA VAL A 618 22.08 20.67 -17.83
C VAL A 618 21.71 20.46 -16.35
N ILE A 619 21.59 19.20 -15.91
CA ILE A 619 21.36 18.87 -14.49
C ILE A 619 22.52 19.33 -13.61
N LEU A 620 23.77 19.08 -14.02
CA LEU A 620 24.94 19.57 -13.29
C LEU A 620 24.95 21.10 -13.17
N LYS A 621 24.46 21.83 -14.19
CA LYS A 621 24.27 23.28 -14.12
C LYS A 621 23.21 23.68 -13.09
N LEU A 622 22.09 22.97 -13.01
CA LEU A 622 21.06 23.18 -11.98
C LEU A 622 21.62 22.95 -10.56
N ILE A 623 22.39 21.87 -10.37
CA ILE A 623 23.06 21.56 -9.08
C ILE A 623 24.04 22.67 -8.70
N GLN A 624 24.85 23.12 -9.65
CA GLN A 624 25.81 24.20 -9.43
C GLN A 624 25.11 25.52 -9.08
N MET A 625 23.98 25.80 -9.71
CA MET A 625 23.17 26.98 -9.42
C MET A 625 22.56 26.92 -8.01
N GLU A 626 21.97 25.79 -7.62
CA GLU A 626 21.46 25.59 -6.25
C GLU A 626 22.58 25.79 -5.22
N LYS A 627 23.76 25.16 -5.45
CA LYS A 627 24.93 25.34 -4.60
C LYS A 627 25.32 26.82 -4.44
N GLN A 628 25.38 27.57 -5.53
CA GLN A 628 25.73 28.99 -5.52
C GLN A 628 24.69 29.84 -4.79
N LEU A 629 23.39 29.55 -4.92
CA LEU A 629 22.34 30.25 -4.19
C LEU A 629 22.49 30.03 -2.68
N LEU A 630 22.76 28.80 -2.26
CA LEU A 630 22.97 28.45 -0.85
C LEU A 630 24.24 29.11 -0.28
N GLU A 631 25.37 29.06 -0.99
CA GLU A 631 26.63 29.71 -0.58
C GLU A 631 26.49 31.23 -0.45
N ASN A 632 25.69 31.86 -1.31
CA ASN A 632 25.40 33.30 -1.28
C ASN A 632 24.26 33.68 -0.31
N ARG A 633 23.75 32.74 0.51
CA ARG A 633 22.67 32.95 1.49
C ARG A 633 21.36 33.44 0.85
N MET A 634 21.06 32.98 -0.37
CA MET A 634 19.85 33.28 -1.13
C MET A 634 18.85 32.11 -1.05
N ILE A 635 18.60 31.60 0.16
CA ILE A 635 17.77 30.39 0.38
C ILE A 635 16.32 30.56 -0.04
N GLN A 636 15.80 31.79 -0.07
CA GLN A 636 14.44 32.10 -0.54
C GLN A 636 14.21 31.74 -2.02
N TRP A 637 15.27 31.58 -2.81
CA TRP A 637 15.22 31.14 -4.21
C TRP A 637 15.50 29.64 -4.37
N VAL A 638 15.53 28.88 -3.27
CA VAL A 638 15.69 27.43 -3.27
C VAL A 638 14.40 26.82 -2.74
N SER A 639 13.67 26.13 -3.61
CA SER A 639 12.47 25.40 -3.22
C SER A 639 12.89 24.09 -2.54
N PRO A 640 12.46 23.81 -1.30
CA PRO A 640 12.73 22.54 -0.63
C PRO A 640 12.27 21.33 -1.46
N GLN A 641 11.10 21.41 -2.10
CA GLN A 641 10.56 20.33 -2.95
C GLN A 641 11.44 20.09 -4.18
N VAL A 642 11.88 21.14 -4.87
CA VAL A 642 12.82 21.00 -5.99
C VAL A 642 14.16 20.42 -5.50
N SER A 643 14.64 20.86 -4.33
CA SER A 643 15.87 20.35 -3.73
C SER A 643 15.77 18.87 -3.40
N TYR A 644 14.61 18.42 -2.90
CA TYR A 644 14.30 17.04 -2.59
C TYR A 644 14.30 16.18 -3.87
N THR A 645 13.55 16.57 -4.89
CA THR A 645 13.49 15.86 -6.19
C THR A 645 14.83 15.86 -6.92
N LEU A 646 15.59 16.95 -6.84
CA LEU A 646 16.95 17.01 -7.39
C LEU A 646 17.89 16.05 -6.65
N THR A 647 17.78 15.97 -5.32
CA THR A 647 18.56 15.02 -4.51
C THR A 647 18.16 13.57 -4.82
N TYR A 648 16.87 13.31 -5.06
CA TYR A 648 16.38 12.00 -5.50
C TYR A 648 17.00 11.60 -6.84
N PHE A 649 17.01 12.51 -7.82
CA PHE A 649 17.69 12.28 -9.10
C PHE A 649 19.20 12.03 -8.91
N ILE A 650 19.89 12.85 -8.09
CA ILE A 650 21.32 12.70 -7.81
C ILE A 650 21.60 11.32 -7.21
N SER A 651 20.84 10.89 -6.20
CA SER A 651 21.03 9.58 -5.54
C SER A 651 20.95 8.44 -6.55
N ARG A 652 19.95 8.47 -7.44
CA ARG A 652 19.82 7.49 -8.52
C ARG A 652 20.94 7.59 -9.55
N PHE A 653 21.32 8.79 -9.95
CA PHE A 653 22.43 9.03 -10.87
C PHE A 653 23.76 8.48 -10.34
N LEU A 654 24.06 8.74 -9.06
CA LEU A 654 25.25 8.23 -8.38
C LEU A 654 25.26 6.70 -8.38
N HIS A 655 24.13 6.07 -8.05
CA HIS A 655 24.05 4.62 -7.97
C HIS A 655 24.20 3.93 -9.34
N ILE A 656 23.63 4.51 -10.40
CA ILE A 656 23.45 3.86 -11.71
C ILE A 656 24.51 4.28 -12.74
N TYR A 657 24.80 5.58 -12.85
CA TYR A 657 25.61 6.13 -13.95
C TYR A 657 27.05 6.44 -13.55
N LEU A 658 27.32 6.82 -12.29
CA LEU A 658 28.66 7.15 -11.83
C LEU A 658 29.40 5.90 -11.37
N VAL A 659 30.47 5.52 -12.09
CA VAL A 659 31.24 4.28 -11.84
C VAL A 659 30.29 3.08 -11.75
N PRO A 660 29.62 2.72 -12.86
CA PRO A 660 28.65 1.63 -12.88
C PRO A 660 29.30 0.32 -12.39
N PRO A 661 28.57 -0.54 -11.67
CA PRO A 661 29.13 -1.81 -11.20
C PRO A 661 29.37 -2.75 -12.39
N GLU A 662 30.55 -3.35 -12.46
CA GLU A 662 30.87 -4.38 -13.46
C GLU A 662 30.32 -5.73 -12.95
N PHE A 663 29.15 -6.15 -13.44
CA PHE A 663 28.64 -7.49 -13.16
C PHE A 663 29.31 -8.53 -14.09
N GLU A 664 29.74 -9.66 -13.51
CA GLU A 664 30.48 -10.73 -14.21
C GLU A 664 29.69 -11.49 -15.30
N ASN A 665 28.38 -11.23 -15.45
CA ASN A 665 27.53 -11.88 -16.45
C ASN A 665 27.10 -10.87 -17.55
N ASP A 666 27.50 -11.18 -18.78
CA ASP A 666 27.27 -10.45 -20.04
C ASP A 666 25.89 -9.74 -20.18
N GLN A 667 25.88 -8.45 -20.53
CA GLN A 667 25.28 -7.87 -21.77
C GLN A 667 25.02 -6.35 -21.75
N SER A 668 25.07 -5.64 -20.60
CA SER A 668 24.90 -4.18 -20.58
C SER A 668 26.23 -3.44 -20.75
N LEU A 669 26.88 -3.58 -21.90
CA LEU A 669 28.05 -2.77 -22.24
C LEU A 669 27.64 -1.30 -22.32
N MET A 670 28.02 -0.50 -21.32
CA MET A 670 27.87 0.96 -21.36
C MET A 670 28.47 1.49 -22.67
N SER A 671 27.80 2.46 -23.31
CA SER A 671 28.31 3.07 -24.54
C SER A 671 29.69 3.69 -24.28
N LEU A 672 30.53 3.75 -25.33
CA LEU A 672 31.88 4.31 -25.20
C LEU A 672 31.86 5.77 -24.73
N SER A 673 30.87 6.56 -25.17
CA SER A 673 30.65 7.94 -24.75
C SER A 673 30.35 8.03 -23.26
N LEU A 674 29.41 7.23 -22.75
CA LEU A 674 29.05 7.22 -21.33
C LEU A 674 30.21 6.71 -20.46
N ASN A 675 30.89 5.64 -20.87
CA ASN A 675 32.01 5.08 -20.14
C ASN A 675 33.20 6.05 -20.06
N SER A 676 33.48 6.77 -21.16
CA SER A 676 34.52 7.82 -21.17
C SER A 676 34.23 9.00 -20.24
N CYS A 677 32.96 9.25 -19.92
CA CYS A 677 32.53 10.36 -19.06
C CYS A 677 32.38 9.96 -17.59
N PHE A 678 31.86 8.76 -17.31
CA PHE A 678 31.43 8.35 -15.97
C PHE A 678 32.01 7.01 -15.50
N GLY A 679 32.76 6.29 -16.34
CA GLY A 679 33.41 5.03 -15.99
C GLY A 679 34.59 5.20 -15.03
N ALA A 680 34.99 4.11 -14.36
CA ALA A 680 36.03 4.12 -13.31
C ALA A 680 37.36 4.74 -13.77
N ASP A 681 37.74 4.52 -15.04
CA ASP A 681 39.00 5.03 -15.62
C ASP A 681 38.90 6.47 -16.16
N SER A 682 37.71 7.08 -16.11
CA SER A 682 37.52 8.43 -16.64
C SER A 682 38.20 9.48 -15.75
N PRO A 683 38.92 10.45 -16.35
CA PRO A 683 39.56 11.53 -15.58
C PRO A 683 38.55 12.46 -14.89
N ASN A 684 37.28 12.43 -15.29
CA ASN A 684 36.25 13.33 -14.78
C ASN A 684 35.62 12.85 -13.47
N VAL A 685 35.67 11.55 -13.17
CA VAL A 685 34.93 10.94 -12.06
C VAL A 685 35.35 11.54 -10.71
N LYS A 686 36.65 11.70 -10.45
CA LYS A 686 37.13 12.28 -9.19
C LYS A 686 36.63 13.72 -8.99
N ASN A 687 36.56 14.49 -10.08
CA ASN A 687 36.05 15.86 -10.03
C ASN A 687 34.53 15.86 -9.76
N LEU A 688 33.78 14.96 -10.42
CA LEU A 688 32.34 14.80 -10.20
C LEU A 688 32.02 14.36 -8.76
N ILE A 689 32.75 13.39 -8.20
CA ILE A 689 32.57 12.95 -6.81
C ILE A 689 32.81 14.13 -5.85
N ASN A 690 33.90 14.89 -6.01
CA ASN A 690 34.13 16.06 -5.16
C ASN A 690 33.03 17.14 -5.35
N PHE A 691 32.54 17.34 -6.58
CA PHE A 691 31.44 18.26 -6.87
C PHE A 691 30.16 17.90 -6.10
N PHE A 692 29.74 16.62 -6.11
CA PHE A 692 28.56 16.16 -5.37
C PHE A 692 28.77 16.23 -3.85
N LEU A 693 29.96 15.85 -3.36
CA LEU A 693 30.29 15.95 -1.94
C LEU A 693 30.28 17.40 -1.44
N ASP A 694 30.78 18.34 -2.23
CA ASP A 694 30.75 19.77 -1.89
C ASP A 694 29.32 20.31 -1.85
N HIS A 695 28.48 19.89 -2.81
CA HIS A 695 27.07 20.27 -2.84
C HIS A 695 26.31 19.73 -1.62
N MET A 696 26.55 18.46 -1.25
CA MET A 696 26.02 17.85 -0.03
C MET A 696 26.49 18.58 1.23
N GLU A 697 27.78 18.94 1.32
CA GLU A 697 28.32 19.71 2.44
C GLU A 697 27.62 21.07 2.57
N THR A 698 27.40 21.77 1.46
CA THR A 698 26.65 23.03 1.46
C THR A 698 25.23 22.82 1.99
N LYS A 699 24.50 21.80 1.52
CA LYS A 699 23.14 21.49 2.02
C LYS A 699 23.10 21.22 3.51
N PHE A 700 24.02 20.40 4.04
CA PHE A 700 24.11 20.12 5.47
C PHE A 700 24.33 21.39 6.31
N LEU A 701 25.03 22.38 5.77
CA LEU A 701 25.31 23.63 6.48
C LEU A 701 24.19 24.67 6.37
N THR A 702 23.41 24.67 5.30
CA THR A 702 22.44 25.75 5.00
C THR A 702 20.97 25.34 5.11
N MET A 703 20.63 24.05 4.97
CA MET A 703 19.25 23.55 4.92
C MET A 703 18.91 22.66 6.12
N SER A 704 19.39 22.99 7.33
CA SER A 704 19.20 22.17 8.53
C SER A 704 17.74 21.95 8.96
N SER A 705 16.80 22.78 8.48
CA SER A 705 15.36 22.60 8.70
C SER A 705 14.75 21.51 7.82
N GLU A 706 15.31 21.27 6.63
CA GLU A 706 14.74 20.40 5.61
C GLU A 706 15.23 18.95 5.78
N THR A 707 14.78 18.27 6.83
CA THR A 707 15.31 16.95 7.25
C THR A 707 15.27 15.91 6.14
N GLN A 708 14.18 15.82 5.38
CA GLN A 708 14.00 14.85 4.29
C GLN A 708 15.07 14.99 3.19
N VAL A 709 15.44 16.23 2.82
CA VAL A 709 16.48 16.49 1.82
C VAL A 709 17.84 15.99 2.30
N LEU A 710 18.15 16.22 3.59
CA LEU A 710 19.43 15.82 4.17
C LEU A 710 19.52 14.30 4.31
N GLU A 711 18.44 13.65 4.75
CA GLU A 711 18.33 12.18 4.86
C GLU A 711 18.55 11.51 3.51
N LEU A 712 17.86 11.98 2.47
CA LEU A 712 18.02 11.44 1.13
C LEU A 712 19.44 11.67 0.56
N SER A 713 20.07 12.80 0.91
CA SER A 713 21.45 13.11 0.52
C SER A 713 22.44 12.12 1.15
N SER A 714 22.33 11.86 2.46
CA SER A 714 23.23 10.93 3.15
C SER A 714 23.00 9.48 2.74
N GLU A 715 21.74 9.09 2.56
CA GLU A 715 21.36 7.76 2.09
C GLU A 715 21.92 7.48 0.68
N GLY A 716 21.82 8.44 -0.25
CA GLY A 716 22.36 8.30 -1.59
C GLY A 716 23.88 8.02 -1.61
N LEU A 717 24.65 8.68 -0.74
CA LEU A 717 26.08 8.42 -0.59
C LEU A 717 26.37 7.08 0.09
N ARG A 718 25.55 6.67 1.07
CA ARG A 718 25.63 5.36 1.72
C ARG A 718 25.47 4.23 0.70
N VAL A 719 24.43 4.30 -0.12
CA VAL A 719 24.15 3.34 -1.21
C VAL A 719 25.25 3.36 -2.28
N PHE A 720 25.85 4.52 -2.56
CA PHE A 720 26.99 4.61 -3.47
C PHE A 720 28.22 3.82 -2.97
N CYS A 721 28.38 3.64 -1.66
CA CYS A 721 29.50 2.92 -1.05
C CYS A 721 29.38 1.39 -1.07
N GLU A 722 28.31 0.81 -1.63
CA GLU A 722 28.13 -0.66 -1.69
C GLU A 722 29.21 -1.37 -2.54
N PHE A 723 29.79 -0.67 -3.52
CA PHE A 723 30.76 -1.24 -4.47
C PHE A 723 32.21 -0.86 -4.13
N ARG A 724 33.11 -1.84 -4.19
CA ARG A 724 34.52 -1.69 -3.78
C ARG A 724 35.32 -0.67 -4.61
N ASP A 725 35.04 -0.55 -5.91
CA ASP A 725 35.81 0.36 -6.77
C ASP A 725 35.46 1.83 -6.51
N ARG A 726 34.20 2.11 -6.13
CA ARG A 726 33.75 3.42 -5.67
C ARG A 726 34.41 3.83 -4.36
N ILE A 727 34.57 2.88 -3.44
CA ILE A 727 35.27 3.10 -2.16
C ILE A 727 36.71 3.58 -2.39
N LYS A 728 37.46 2.94 -3.29
CA LYS A 728 38.85 3.35 -3.60
C LYS A 728 38.92 4.79 -4.10
N LEU A 729 38.00 5.18 -4.97
CA LEU A 729 37.93 6.54 -5.53
C LEU A 729 37.57 7.56 -4.44
N LEU A 730 36.60 7.25 -3.58
CA LEU A 730 36.21 8.09 -2.44
C LEU A 730 37.36 8.31 -1.45
N GLN A 731 38.20 7.28 -1.24
CA GLN A 731 39.38 7.37 -0.38
C GLN A 731 40.44 8.35 -0.92
N GLU A 732 40.38 8.76 -2.19
CA GLU A 732 41.30 9.75 -2.76
C GLU A 732 40.68 11.17 -2.80
N CYS A 733 39.38 11.31 -2.53
CA CYS A 733 38.67 12.58 -2.62
C CYS A 733 38.94 13.49 -1.41
N ALA A 734 39.41 14.72 -1.68
CA ALA A 734 39.72 15.70 -0.64
C ALA A 734 38.47 16.17 0.13
N SER A 735 37.31 16.27 -0.53
CA SER A 735 36.08 16.71 0.11
C SER A 735 35.59 15.73 1.18
N LEU A 736 35.73 14.42 0.96
CA LEU A 736 35.34 13.42 1.97
C LEU A 736 36.25 13.48 3.21
N HIS A 737 37.55 13.67 3.03
CA HIS A 737 38.48 13.85 4.15
C HIS A 737 38.16 15.10 4.97
N ARG A 738 37.79 16.20 4.29
CA ARG A 738 37.35 17.43 4.95
C ARG A 738 36.07 17.20 5.76
N LEU A 739 35.09 16.49 5.21
CA LEU A 739 33.87 16.11 5.92
C LEU A 739 34.16 15.27 7.16
N LEU A 740 35.02 14.24 7.05
CA LEU A 740 35.44 13.40 8.17
C LEU A 740 36.05 14.23 9.31
N GLN A 741 36.89 15.21 8.99
CA GLN A 741 37.53 16.07 10.00
C GLN A 741 36.55 17.03 10.67
N ARG A 742 35.56 17.55 9.93
CA ARG A 742 34.60 18.55 10.43
C ARG A 742 33.44 17.92 11.21
N PHE A 743 32.92 16.76 10.81
CA PHE A 743 31.76 16.11 11.44
C PHE A 743 31.83 16.00 12.99
N PRO A 744 32.94 15.56 13.60
CA PRO A 744 33.02 15.46 15.06
C PRO A 744 33.22 16.81 15.76
N ILE A 745 33.68 17.86 15.06
CA ILE A 745 34.14 19.12 15.69
C ILE A 745 33.15 20.28 15.46
N ASP A 746 32.59 20.41 14.26
CA ASP A 746 31.74 21.53 13.87
C ASP A 746 30.36 21.43 14.55
N PRO A 747 29.90 22.48 15.25
CA PRO A 747 28.60 22.48 15.90
C PRO A 747 27.44 22.36 14.92
N ASN A 748 27.59 22.76 13.65
CA ASN A 748 26.50 22.67 12.67
C ASN A 748 26.24 21.21 12.26
N PHE A 749 27.30 20.42 12.04
CA PHE A 749 27.14 18.99 11.73
C PHE A 749 26.58 18.20 12.93
N ARG A 750 26.86 18.64 14.16
CA ARG A 750 26.26 18.05 15.36
C ARG A 750 24.76 18.27 15.46
N LYS A 751 24.22 19.36 14.90
CA LYS A 751 22.79 19.71 14.90
C LYS A 751 21.96 18.99 13.83
N LEU A 752 22.59 18.26 12.91
CA LEU A 752 21.88 17.46 11.92
C LEU A 752 20.95 16.45 12.59
N ASN A 753 19.97 15.93 11.87
CA ASN A 753 19.11 14.86 12.35
C ASN A 753 19.88 13.52 12.53
N SER A 754 19.35 12.63 13.37
CA SER A 754 20.01 11.36 13.73
C SER A 754 20.31 10.46 12.54
N SER A 755 19.42 10.41 11.55
CA SER A 755 19.60 9.58 10.35
C SER A 755 20.86 9.97 9.57
N VAL A 756 21.05 11.27 9.30
CA VAL A 756 22.23 11.78 8.57
C VAL A 756 23.53 11.51 9.33
N ARG A 757 23.53 11.69 10.66
CA ARG A 757 24.70 11.36 11.50
C ARG A 757 25.08 9.88 11.40
N ARG A 758 24.09 8.99 11.43
CA ARG A 758 24.29 7.53 11.31
C ARG A 758 24.84 7.17 9.93
N ASP A 759 24.23 7.68 8.87
CA ASP A 759 24.62 7.39 7.49
C ASP A 759 26.05 7.87 7.18
N MET A 760 26.41 9.07 7.60
CA MET A 760 27.75 9.61 7.32
C MET A 760 28.84 8.83 8.06
N TYR A 761 28.61 8.40 9.29
CA TYR A 761 29.58 7.55 10.00
C TYR A 761 29.62 6.11 9.48
N ASN A 762 28.52 5.61 8.91
CA ASN A 762 28.52 4.38 8.13
C ASN A 762 29.43 4.50 6.89
N VAL A 763 29.28 5.60 6.13
CA VAL A 763 30.15 5.90 4.97
C VAL A 763 31.62 6.03 5.39
N PHE A 764 31.92 6.78 6.46
CA PHE A 764 33.30 6.98 6.91
C PHE A 764 33.98 5.66 7.28
N ILE A 765 33.30 4.76 8.01
CA ILE A 765 33.93 3.50 8.41
C ILE A 765 34.12 2.54 7.22
N ILE A 766 33.19 2.53 6.26
CA ILE A 766 33.30 1.72 5.04
C ILE A 766 34.46 2.23 4.17
N VAL A 767 34.54 3.54 3.94
CA VAL A 767 35.57 4.11 3.05
C VAL A 767 36.96 4.07 3.67
N PHE A 768 37.09 4.38 4.96
CA PHE A 768 38.37 4.41 5.67
C PHE A 768 38.65 3.10 6.43
N ALA A 769 38.13 1.96 5.96
CA ALA A 769 38.31 0.65 6.61
C ALA A 769 39.78 0.24 6.83
N GLN A 770 40.71 0.76 6.02
CA GLN A 770 42.16 0.54 6.19
C GLN A 770 42.81 1.48 7.21
N ASN A 771 42.21 2.65 7.47
CA ASN A 771 42.69 3.66 8.41
C ASN A 771 41.60 3.98 9.45
N GLN A 772 41.22 2.96 10.21
CA GLN A 772 40.10 3.02 11.17
C GLN A 772 40.34 4.04 12.29
N ASP A 773 41.61 4.25 12.65
CA ASP A 773 42.00 5.19 13.70
C ASP A 773 41.64 6.64 13.37
N ALA A 774 41.70 7.03 12.09
CA ALA A 774 41.29 8.36 11.65
C ALA A 774 39.80 8.65 11.91
N VAL A 775 38.95 7.61 11.88
CA VAL A 775 37.51 7.71 12.13
C VAL A 775 37.20 7.62 13.63
N ILE A 776 37.86 6.71 14.34
CA ILE A 776 37.52 6.36 15.73
C ILE A 776 38.19 7.29 16.75
N ASP A 777 39.43 7.74 16.51
CA ASP A 777 40.16 8.56 17.49
C ASP A 777 39.46 9.90 17.83
N PRO A 778 38.84 10.63 16.88
CA PRO A 778 38.01 11.79 17.20
C PRO A 778 36.82 11.45 18.11
N LEU A 779 36.19 10.29 17.91
CA LEU A 779 35.07 9.84 18.75
C LEU A 779 35.53 9.41 20.14
N ILE A 780 36.69 8.77 20.26
CA ILE A 780 37.29 8.43 21.56
C ILE A 780 37.54 9.72 22.36
N ARG A 781 38.05 10.79 21.72
CA ARG A 781 38.23 12.08 22.39
C ARG A 781 36.91 12.68 22.86
N MET A 782 35.87 12.63 22.03
CA MET A 782 34.53 13.10 22.41
C MET A 782 33.94 12.27 23.56
N TYR A 783 34.13 10.95 23.53
CA TYR A 783 33.75 10.05 24.62
C TYR A 783 34.52 10.35 25.91
N GLN A 784 35.81 10.70 25.83
CA GLN A 784 36.59 11.11 27.01
C GLN A 784 36.02 12.38 27.64
N THR A 785 35.67 13.39 26.83
CA THR A 785 34.97 14.59 27.31
C THR A 785 33.62 14.26 27.96
N PHE A 786 32.81 13.43 27.29
CA PHE A 786 31.53 12.96 27.84
C PHE A 786 31.70 12.26 29.19
N ARG A 787 32.75 11.46 29.35
CA ARG A 787 33.06 10.76 30.60
C ARG A 787 33.41 11.71 31.75
N GLU A 788 34.06 12.83 31.45
CA GLU A 788 34.31 13.89 32.43
C GLU A 788 33.00 14.55 32.88
N HIS A 789 32.11 14.86 31.93
CA HIS A 789 30.77 15.39 32.22
C HIS A 789 29.90 14.40 33.01
N LEU A 790 29.97 13.10 32.68
CA LEU A 790 29.29 12.02 33.39
C LEU A 790 29.73 11.96 34.87
N ARG A 791 31.04 12.03 35.12
CA ARG A 791 31.60 12.09 36.49
C ARG A 791 31.21 13.37 37.23
N ALA A 792 31.07 14.48 36.51
CA ALA A 792 30.63 15.76 37.05
C ALA A 792 29.10 15.84 37.28
N GLY A 793 28.31 14.90 36.74
CA GLY A 793 26.86 14.85 36.91
C GLY A 793 26.09 15.94 36.14
N GLN A 794 26.64 16.45 35.03
CA GLN A 794 26.05 17.54 34.23
C GLN A 794 24.97 17.04 33.27
N ARG A 795 23.74 16.82 33.77
CA ARG A 795 22.67 16.12 33.04
C ARG A 795 22.29 16.67 31.66
N GLU A 796 22.21 17.99 31.48
CA GLU A 796 21.83 18.60 30.19
C GLU A 796 22.90 18.35 29.11
N LEU A 797 24.18 18.54 29.46
CA LEU A 797 25.29 18.28 28.55
C LEU A 797 25.42 16.78 28.24
N ILE A 798 25.20 15.92 29.25
CA ILE A 798 25.19 14.45 29.07
C ILE A 798 24.12 14.04 28.07
N GLN A 799 22.91 14.62 28.13
CA GLN A 799 21.82 14.26 27.22
C GLN A 799 22.20 14.53 25.75
N ASP A 800 22.61 15.75 25.42
CA ASP A 800 22.90 16.13 24.04
C ASP A 800 24.12 15.39 23.49
N GLU A 801 25.19 15.28 24.28
CA GLU A 801 26.41 14.57 23.86
C GLU A 801 26.16 13.07 23.69
N PHE A 802 25.36 12.45 24.56
CA PHE A 802 25.09 11.02 24.49
C PHE A 802 24.34 10.63 23.21
N ILE A 803 23.29 11.37 22.83
CA ILE A 803 22.51 11.09 21.62
C ILE A 803 23.39 11.18 20.37
N ILE A 804 24.25 12.20 20.30
CA ILE A 804 25.21 12.36 19.20
C ILE A 804 26.19 11.19 19.13
N ILE A 805 26.78 10.78 20.28
CA ILE A 805 27.71 9.64 20.34
C ILE A 805 27.00 8.33 19.93
N VAL A 806 25.78 8.10 20.41
CA VAL A 806 24.98 6.91 20.05
C VAL A 806 24.71 6.86 18.56
N ASP A 807 24.31 7.97 17.94
CA ASP A 807 24.08 8.01 16.49
C ASP A 807 25.34 7.67 15.69
N PHE A 808 26.51 8.19 16.09
CA PHE A 808 27.78 7.86 15.44
C PHE A 808 28.15 6.38 15.63
N ILE A 809 27.89 5.81 16.82
CA ILE A 809 28.11 4.39 17.10
C ILE A 809 27.17 3.51 16.26
N MET A 810 25.89 3.88 16.14
CA MET A 810 24.93 3.17 15.30
C MET A 810 25.36 3.20 13.83
N GLY A 811 25.89 4.34 13.35
CA GLY A 811 26.49 4.44 12.02
C GLY A 811 27.69 3.51 11.81
N ILE A 812 28.66 3.56 12.73
CA ILE A 812 29.88 2.72 12.67
C ILE A 812 29.54 1.24 12.72
N SER A 813 28.64 0.83 13.62
CA SER A 813 28.26 -0.57 13.77
C SER A 813 27.59 -1.13 12.51
N SER A 814 26.72 -0.35 11.86
CA SER A 814 26.13 -0.74 10.57
C SER A 814 27.13 -0.86 9.43
N GLY A 815 28.22 -0.07 9.44
CA GLY A 815 29.25 -0.09 8.39
C GLY A 815 30.45 -1.01 8.69
N THR A 816 30.45 -1.66 9.86
CA THR A 816 31.53 -2.54 10.29
C THR A 816 31.49 -3.84 9.49
N THR A 817 32.66 -4.28 9.00
CA THR A 817 32.82 -5.54 8.29
C THR A 817 33.63 -6.53 9.14
N SER A 818 33.68 -7.81 8.73
CA SER A 818 34.44 -8.83 9.47
C SER A 818 35.92 -8.47 9.72
N SER A 819 36.54 -7.71 8.81
CA SER A 819 37.94 -7.28 8.94
C SER A 819 38.12 -6.11 9.92
N THR A 820 37.14 -5.22 10.04
CA THR A 820 37.23 -4.03 10.91
C THR A 820 36.68 -4.28 12.31
N PHE A 821 35.82 -5.28 12.48
CA PHE A 821 35.12 -5.59 13.73
C PHE A 821 36.04 -5.66 14.96
N ASN A 822 37.07 -6.50 14.95
CA ASN A 822 37.89 -6.75 16.16
C ASN A 822 38.54 -5.46 16.70
N HIS A 823 39.02 -4.58 15.82
CA HIS A 823 39.68 -3.35 16.22
C HIS A 823 38.68 -2.32 16.74
N ILE A 824 37.57 -2.11 16.03
CA ILE A 824 36.49 -1.20 16.43
C ILE A 824 35.89 -1.62 17.77
N TRP A 825 35.58 -2.92 17.91
CA TRP A 825 34.97 -3.49 19.11
C TRP A 825 35.88 -3.30 20.33
N GLN A 826 37.13 -3.74 20.24
CA GLN A 826 38.05 -3.72 21.39
C GLN A 826 38.52 -2.31 21.75
N LYS A 827 38.83 -1.46 20.76
CA LYS A 827 39.42 -0.13 21.01
C LYS A 827 38.40 0.91 21.48
N PHE A 828 37.15 0.83 21.04
CA PHE A 828 36.14 1.87 21.30
C PHE A 828 34.80 1.36 21.82
N LEU A 829 34.14 0.44 21.11
CA LEU A 829 32.74 0.10 21.42
C LEU A 829 32.58 -0.70 22.71
N LEU A 830 33.45 -1.66 23.01
CA LEU A 830 33.39 -2.46 24.23
C LEU A 830 33.58 -1.59 25.50
N PRO A 831 34.60 -0.69 25.58
CA PRO A 831 34.70 0.25 26.70
C PRO A 831 33.47 1.14 26.88
N PHE A 832 32.92 1.69 25.79
CA PHE A 832 31.72 2.52 25.84
C PHE A 832 30.49 1.72 26.32
N TYR A 833 30.28 0.55 25.73
CA TYR A 833 29.14 -0.32 26.03
C TYR A 833 29.12 -0.76 27.50
N ASN A 834 30.28 -1.04 28.08
CA ASN A 834 30.41 -1.40 29.50
C ASN A 834 30.09 -0.25 30.47
N GLU A 835 30.13 1.02 30.04
CA GLU A 835 29.76 2.19 30.86
C GLU A 835 28.25 2.53 30.75
N LEU A 836 27.49 1.90 29.84
CA LEU A 836 26.04 2.17 29.67
C LEU A 836 25.19 1.97 30.95
N PRO A 837 25.43 0.97 31.82
CA PRO A 837 24.71 0.86 33.09
C PRO A 837 24.93 2.08 34.00
N GLU A 838 26.13 2.66 34.00
CA GLU A 838 26.43 3.88 34.78
C GLU A 838 25.71 5.10 34.19
N VAL A 839 25.69 5.23 32.86
CA VAL A 839 24.92 6.29 32.17
C VAL A 839 23.44 6.18 32.50
N LEU A 840 22.87 4.97 32.43
CA LEU A 840 21.47 4.72 32.76
C LEU A 840 21.16 5.11 34.20
N ARG A 841 22.03 4.77 35.15
CA ARG A 841 21.88 5.13 36.57
C ARG A 841 21.83 6.65 36.78
N VAL A 842 22.69 7.40 36.10
CA VAL A 842 22.72 8.89 36.21
C VAL A 842 21.51 9.53 35.51
N MET A 843 21.10 8.99 34.36
CA MET A 843 20.09 9.56 33.45
C MET A 843 18.73 8.85 33.47
N HIS A 844 18.43 8.00 34.46
CA HIS A 844 17.19 7.20 34.54
C HIS A 844 15.88 8.00 34.45
N LYS A 845 15.91 9.32 34.71
CA LYS A 845 14.74 10.21 34.59
C LYS A 845 14.55 10.79 33.19
N CYS A 846 15.53 10.66 32.30
CA CYS A 846 15.47 11.16 30.94
C CYS A 846 15.10 10.02 30.00
N SER A 847 13.81 9.91 29.64
CA SER A 847 13.29 8.84 28.78
C SER A 847 14.04 8.76 27.43
N ILE A 848 14.41 9.89 26.85
CA ILE A 848 15.15 9.95 25.57
C ILE A 848 16.49 9.20 25.66
N VAL A 849 17.25 9.37 26.75
CA VAL A 849 18.52 8.67 26.96
C VAL A 849 18.29 7.18 27.24
N VAL A 850 17.28 6.84 28.04
CA VAL A 850 16.90 5.44 28.32
C VAL A 850 16.54 4.72 27.02
N GLN A 851 15.70 5.34 26.18
CA GLN A 851 15.31 4.82 24.88
C GLN A 851 16.52 4.63 23.97
N ALA A 852 17.42 5.61 23.89
CA ALA A 852 18.63 5.51 23.08
C ALA A 852 19.55 4.36 23.53
N ILE A 853 19.66 4.08 24.83
CA ILE A 853 20.41 2.92 25.36
C ILE A 853 19.76 1.61 24.90
N LEU A 854 18.43 1.49 24.99
CA LEU A 854 17.69 0.29 24.61
C LEU A 854 17.72 0.05 23.10
N GLU A 855 17.61 1.11 22.30
CA GLU A 855 17.75 1.06 20.84
C GLU A 855 19.18 0.66 20.43
N LEU A 856 20.20 1.22 21.09
CA LEU A 856 21.58 0.86 20.84
C LEU A 856 21.85 -0.63 21.14
N LEU A 857 21.29 -1.16 22.24
CA LEU A 857 21.39 -2.57 22.58
C LEU A 857 20.84 -3.47 21.47
N PHE A 858 19.64 -3.16 20.99
CA PHE A 858 19.02 -3.87 19.87
C PHE A 858 19.87 -3.77 18.60
N HIS A 859 20.30 -2.57 18.25
CA HIS A 859 21.08 -2.30 17.04
C HIS A 859 22.41 -3.06 17.04
N LEU A 860 23.20 -2.97 18.12
CA LEU A 860 24.47 -3.69 18.24
C LEU A 860 24.28 -5.21 18.19
N SER A 861 23.20 -5.74 18.77
CA SER A 861 22.84 -7.16 18.66
C SER A 861 22.67 -7.57 17.20
N THR A 862 21.88 -6.81 16.43
CA THR A 862 21.62 -7.11 15.01
C THR A 862 22.86 -6.99 14.14
N CYS A 863 23.72 -5.98 14.36
CA CYS A 863 24.91 -5.77 13.54
C CYS A 863 26.05 -6.74 13.84
N PHE A 864 26.24 -7.11 15.12
CA PHE A 864 27.45 -7.83 15.55
C PHE A 864 27.25 -9.30 15.90
N CYS A 865 26.01 -9.82 15.96
CA CYS A 865 25.75 -11.23 16.25
C CYS A 865 26.54 -12.20 15.34
N ILE A 866 26.76 -11.83 14.07
CA ILE A 866 27.51 -12.63 13.09
C ILE A 866 29.03 -12.60 13.36
N TYR A 867 29.54 -11.57 14.04
CA TYR A 867 30.97 -11.36 14.26
C TYR A 867 31.45 -11.77 15.65
N PHE A 868 30.54 -11.89 16.64
CA PHE A 868 30.92 -12.23 18.00
C PHE A 868 31.50 -13.65 18.12
N LYS A 869 32.61 -13.75 18.85
CA LYS A 869 33.10 -15.02 19.41
C LYS A 869 32.38 -15.31 20.72
N GLU A 870 32.47 -16.55 21.19
CA GLU A 870 31.79 -16.97 22.44
C GLU A 870 32.12 -16.06 23.63
N GLU A 871 33.39 -15.66 23.79
CA GLU A 871 33.83 -14.75 24.87
C GLU A 871 33.20 -13.35 24.75
N ASP A 872 33.16 -12.80 23.52
CA ASP A 872 32.57 -11.48 23.24
C ASP A 872 31.05 -11.51 23.43
N SER A 873 30.36 -12.59 23.01
CA SER A 873 28.93 -12.78 23.23
C SER A 873 28.60 -12.84 24.72
N ILE A 874 29.39 -13.57 25.51
CA ILE A 874 29.20 -13.64 26.97
C ILE A 874 29.38 -12.25 27.60
N ALA A 875 30.40 -11.49 27.19
CA ALA A 875 30.61 -10.13 27.69
C ALA A 875 29.44 -9.21 27.31
N PHE A 876 28.99 -9.27 26.05
CA PHE A 876 27.89 -8.46 25.54
C PHE A 876 26.59 -8.70 26.32
N TYR A 877 26.19 -9.97 26.50
CA TYR A 877 24.96 -10.31 27.20
C TYR A 877 25.05 -10.06 28.71
N LYS A 878 26.23 -10.21 29.34
CA LYS A 878 26.41 -9.81 30.75
C LYS A 878 26.15 -8.32 30.98
N THR A 879 26.66 -7.47 30.09
CA THR A 879 26.39 -6.03 30.16
C THR A 879 24.93 -5.72 29.84
N ALA A 880 24.29 -6.45 28.91
CA ALA A 880 22.84 -6.31 28.67
C ALA A 880 22.01 -6.63 29.92
N VAL A 881 22.37 -7.69 30.67
CA VAL A 881 21.74 -8.00 31.97
C VAL A 881 21.95 -6.86 32.97
N ALA A 882 23.14 -6.25 33.01
CA ALA A 882 23.40 -5.12 33.89
C ALA A 882 22.54 -3.89 33.54
N ILE A 883 22.39 -3.57 32.24
CA ILE A 883 21.49 -2.51 31.76
C ILE A 883 20.05 -2.79 32.19
N PHE A 884 19.54 -4.00 31.96
CA PHE A 884 18.18 -4.36 32.35
C PHE A 884 17.96 -4.35 33.87
N ASN A 885 18.95 -4.75 34.66
CA ASN A 885 18.85 -4.69 36.12
C ASN A 885 18.77 -3.25 36.63
N GLU A 886 19.61 -2.34 36.10
CA GLU A 886 19.55 -0.92 36.44
C GLU A 886 18.22 -0.30 35.99
N TYR A 887 17.73 -0.63 34.78
CA TYR A 887 16.40 -0.23 34.32
C TYR A 887 15.29 -0.72 35.28
N ALA A 888 15.34 -2.00 35.67
CA ALA A 888 14.36 -2.62 36.57
C ALA A 888 14.27 -1.96 37.94
N LEU A 889 15.38 -1.41 38.45
CA LEU A 889 15.42 -0.70 39.73
C LEU A 889 14.66 0.61 39.66
N HIS A 890 14.75 1.33 38.54
CA HIS A 890 14.19 2.67 38.39
C HIS A 890 12.75 2.69 37.87
N THR A 891 12.28 1.63 37.19
CA THR A 891 10.92 1.55 36.64
C THR A 891 9.87 1.04 37.64
N LYS A 892 10.28 0.49 38.79
CA LYS A 892 9.36 -0.07 39.81
C LYS A 892 8.60 0.99 40.63
N ASP A 893 9.14 2.21 40.75
CA ASP A 893 8.66 3.22 41.71
C ASP A 893 7.87 4.39 41.09
N THR A 894 7.61 4.37 39.77
CA THR A 894 7.00 5.50 39.04
C THR A 894 5.74 5.07 38.27
N TYR A 895 4.59 4.98 38.96
CA TYR A 895 3.28 4.56 38.37
C TYR A 895 2.19 5.65 38.40
N SER A 896 2.54 6.94 38.42
CA SER A 896 1.58 7.95 37.96
C SER A 896 1.63 7.99 36.43
N LEU A 897 0.80 7.18 35.77
CA LEU A 897 0.71 7.11 34.32
C LEU A 897 -0.06 8.34 33.79
N ASP A 898 0.64 9.46 33.65
CA ASP A 898 0.21 10.51 32.74
C ASP A 898 0.40 10.01 31.29
N ALA A 899 -0.37 10.55 30.35
CA ALA A 899 -0.39 10.08 28.95
C ALA A 899 1.01 10.07 28.30
N THR A 900 1.84 11.07 28.60
CA THR A 900 3.22 11.18 28.10
C THR A 900 4.12 10.05 28.62
N ARG A 901 4.02 9.69 29.90
CA ARG A 901 4.82 8.60 30.48
C ARG A 901 4.39 7.23 29.95
N LEU A 902 3.11 7.06 29.61
CA LEU A 902 2.62 5.84 28.98
C LEU A 902 3.28 5.64 27.60
N GLU A 903 3.29 6.67 26.76
CA GLU A 903 3.94 6.63 25.43
C GLU A 903 5.43 6.32 25.52
N GLU A 904 6.14 6.94 26.47
CA GLU A 904 7.56 6.67 26.74
C GLU A 904 7.79 5.19 27.10
N ILE A 905 7.02 4.64 28.05
CA ILE A 905 7.15 3.23 28.46
C ILE A 905 6.80 2.29 27.30
N GLN A 906 5.82 2.63 26.47
CA GLN A 906 5.51 1.86 25.26
C GLN A 906 6.71 1.81 24.31
N ALA A 907 7.37 2.95 24.05
CA ALA A 907 8.56 3.00 23.21
C ALA A 907 9.73 2.19 23.80
N GLU A 908 9.96 2.32 25.10
CA GLU A 908 10.98 1.58 25.85
C GLU A 908 10.73 0.07 25.73
N PHE A 909 9.51 -0.40 26.00
CA PHE A 909 9.16 -1.82 25.93
C PHE A 909 9.20 -2.37 24.49
N ILE A 910 8.85 -1.56 23.48
CA ILE A 910 9.00 -1.96 22.08
C ILE A 910 10.48 -2.26 21.78
N SER A 911 11.42 -1.42 22.22
CA SER A 911 12.85 -1.66 22.02
C SER A 911 13.34 -2.92 22.73
N ILE A 912 12.92 -3.16 23.98
CA ILE A 912 13.26 -4.39 24.70
C ILE A 912 12.69 -5.62 23.98
N LEU A 913 11.43 -5.58 23.56
CA LEU A 913 10.78 -6.70 22.88
C LEU A 913 11.37 -6.96 21.49
N LYS A 914 11.80 -5.92 20.76
CA LYS A 914 12.54 -6.08 19.49
C LYS A 914 13.83 -6.85 19.71
N PHE A 915 14.62 -6.45 20.72
CA PHE A 915 15.84 -7.15 21.11
C PHE A 915 15.58 -8.62 21.49
N LEU A 916 14.57 -8.90 22.33
CA LEU A 916 14.25 -10.27 22.73
C LEU A 916 13.74 -11.14 21.57
N ASN A 917 12.94 -10.57 20.66
CA ASN A 917 12.46 -11.30 19.48
C ASN A 917 13.59 -11.58 18.48
N ASP A 918 14.52 -10.64 18.28
CA ASP A 918 15.72 -10.86 17.45
C ASP A 918 16.63 -11.95 18.04
N LEU A 919 16.93 -11.85 19.35
CA LEU A 919 17.65 -12.89 20.09
C LEU A 919 17.00 -14.26 19.92
N SER A 920 15.67 -14.31 20.06
CA SER A 920 14.87 -15.53 19.87
C SER A 920 14.98 -16.10 18.45
N ASN A 921 15.05 -15.25 17.42
CA ASN A 921 15.21 -15.69 16.03
C ASN A 921 16.63 -16.20 15.74
N GLN A 922 17.65 -15.53 16.30
CA GLN A 922 19.05 -15.93 16.15
C GLN A 922 19.33 -17.28 16.84
N ASP A 923 18.70 -17.54 17.98
CA ASP A 923 18.80 -18.81 18.72
C ASP A 923 18.20 -20.02 17.98
N ILE A 924 17.40 -19.84 16.91
CA ILE A 924 16.89 -20.95 16.08
C ILE A 924 18.04 -21.73 15.41
N LEU A 925 19.20 -21.10 15.18
CA LEU A 925 20.34 -21.75 14.52
C LEU A 925 21.30 -22.45 15.49
N VAL A 926 21.44 -21.98 16.74
CA VAL A 926 22.41 -22.51 17.71
C VAL A 926 21.76 -23.42 18.76
N PHE A 927 20.49 -23.18 19.12
CA PHE A 927 19.76 -24.03 20.08
C PHE A 927 19.38 -25.40 19.48
N PHE A 928 19.31 -25.52 18.15
CA PHE A 928 18.85 -26.73 17.44
C PHE A 928 19.93 -27.56 16.74
N THR A 929 21.16 -27.05 16.56
CA THR A 929 22.19 -27.73 15.74
C THR A 929 23.17 -28.61 16.51
N SER A 930 23.17 -28.61 17.85
CA SER A 930 23.97 -29.57 18.64
C SER A 930 23.40 -29.87 20.03
N PRO A 931 22.54 -30.89 20.17
CA PRO A 931 22.07 -31.38 21.47
C PRO A 931 23.09 -32.30 22.15
N SER A 932 24.39 -31.97 22.14
CA SER A 932 25.41 -32.78 22.80
C SER A 932 26.22 -31.99 23.84
N ILE A 933 25.81 -32.22 25.08
CA ILE A 933 26.62 -32.32 26.31
C ILE A 933 27.18 -30.98 26.84
N THR A 934 26.60 -30.56 27.97
CA THR A 934 26.83 -29.36 28.80
C THR A 934 26.24 -28.04 28.26
N PRO A 935 25.40 -27.32 29.04
CA PRO A 935 24.99 -25.98 28.67
C PRO A 935 26.24 -25.10 28.63
N SER A 936 26.58 -24.59 27.46
CA SER A 936 27.65 -23.61 27.31
C SER A 936 27.37 -22.43 28.25
N SER A 937 28.43 -21.80 28.76
CA SER A 937 28.30 -20.62 29.64
C SER A 937 27.55 -19.46 28.95
N LEU A 938 27.60 -19.43 27.62
CA LEU A 938 26.81 -18.55 26.77
C LEU A 938 25.29 -18.79 26.91
N ASN A 939 24.82 -20.04 26.82
CA ASN A 939 23.40 -20.38 26.95
C ASN A 939 22.82 -19.99 28.31
N GLN A 940 23.61 -20.08 29.38
CA GLN A 940 23.20 -19.62 30.70
C GLN A 940 23.04 -18.10 30.76
N THR A 941 23.93 -17.36 30.09
CA THR A 941 23.90 -15.89 30.05
C THR A 941 22.71 -15.38 29.23
N ILE A 942 22.43 -16.02 28.08
CA ILE A 942 21.25 -15.71 27.24
C ILE A 942 19.95 -15.98 28.01
N GLY A 943 19.86 -17.13 28.69
CA GLY A 943 18.71 -17.44 29.55
C GLY A 943 18.50 -16.40 30.66
N GLN A 944 19.59 -15.89 31.26
CA GLN A 944 19.52 -14.80 32.24
C GLN A 944 18.99 -13.51 31.64
N VAL A 945 19.39 -13.13 30.42
CA VAL A 945 18.84 -11.97 29.71
C VAL A 945 17.33 -12.10 29.56
N VAL A 946 16.85 -13.20 28.96
CA VAL A 946 15.41 -13.42 28.72
C VAL A 946 14.62 -13.39 30.04
N VAL A 947 15.08 -14.10 31.07
CA VAL A 947 14.39 -14.14 32.37
C VAL A 947 14.39 -12.75 33.04
N THR A 948 15.50 -12.01 32.97
CA THR A 948 15.59 -10.66 33.55
C THR A 948 14.61 -9.71 32.85
N SER A 949 14.60 -9.70 31.52
CA SER A 949 13.70 -8.83 30.75
C SER A 949 12.22 -9.20 30.91
N LEU A 950 11.87 -10.49 30.96
CA LEU A 950 10.49 -10.92 31.20
C LEU A 950 10.01 -10.58 32.63
N ASN A 951 10.90 -10.67 33.63
CA ASN A 951 10.59 -10.23 34.99
C ASN A 951 10.34 -8.71 35.08
N ILE A 952 10.85 -7.93 34.14
CA ILE A 952 10.57 -6.49 34.03
C ILE A 952 9.25 -6.28 33.32
N ILE A 953 9.06 -6.88 32.15
CA ILE A 953 7.93 -6.57 31.26
C ILE A 953 6.62 -7.18 31.77
N MET A 954 6.60 -8.47 32.12
CA MET A 954 5.35 -9.19 32.43
C MET A 954 4.56 -8.60 33.59
N PRO A 955 5.17 -8.19 34.73
CA PRO A 955 4.43 -7.60 35.83
C PRO A 955 3.81 -6.23 35.50
N LEU A 956 4.35 -5.56 34.48
CA LEU A 956 3.99 -4.19 34.12
C LEU A 956 3.02 -4.12 32.95
N MET A 957 2.86 -5.23 32.23
CA MET A 957 1.94 -5.34 31.10
C MET A 957 0.49 -5.26 31.57
N ASN A 958 -0.21 -4.20 31.19
CA ASN A 958 -1.62 -3.93 31.55
C ASN A 958 -2.46 -3.63 30.30
N ASP A 959 -3.77 -3.46 30.49
CA ASP A 959 -4.71 -3.17 29.39
C ASP A 959 -4.31 -1.94 28.57
N GLN A 960 -3.87 -0.86 29.24
CA GLN A 960 -3.49 0.40 28.60
C GLN A 960 -2.24 0.30 27.72
N LEU A 961 -1.26 -0.51 28.12
CA LEU A 961 -0.07 -0.77 27.30
C LEU A 961 -0.41 -1.67 26.10
N LEU A 962 -1.26 -2.68 26.33
CA LEU A 962 -1.68 -3.62 25.29
C LEU A 962 -2.65 -3.02 24.25
N GLU A 963 -3.19 -1.82 24.49
CA GLU A 963 -3.90 -1.05 23.46
C GLU A 963 -3.00 -0.70 22.27
N ASN A 964 -1.68 -0.57 22.46
CA ASN A 964 -0.75 -0.35 21.36
C ASN A 964 -0.57 -1.66 20.54
N PRO A 965 -0.99 -1.70 19.27
CA PRO A 965 -1.02 -2.93 18.47
C PRO A 965 0.39 -3.48 18.18
N LYS A 966 1.39 -2.59 18.04
CA LYS A 966 2.78 -2.99 17.79
C LYS A 966 3.37 -3.68 19.01
N LEU A 967 3.17 -3.10 20.20
CA LEU A 967 3.62 -3.69 21.46
C LEU A 967 2.95 -5.04 21.72
N CYS A 968 1.63 -5.10 21.60
CA CYS A 968 0.84 -6.31 21.80
C CYS A 968 1.32 -7.45 20.88
N THR A 969 1.53 -7.15 19.59
CA THR A 969 2.03 -8.14 18.62
C THR A 969 3.43 -8.65 18.98
N LEU A 970 4.37 -7.76 19.29
CA LEU A 970 5.74 -8.15 19.67
C LEU A 970 5.78 -8.96 20.97
N TYR A 971 4.92 -8.62 21.93
CA TYR A 971 4.82 -9.30 23.21
C TYR A 971 4.28 -10.73 23.04
N TYR A 972 3.13 -10.90 22.37
CA TYR A 972 2.56 -12.23 22.18
C TYR A 972 3.37 -13.10 21.21
N LYS A 973 4.06 -12.51 20.22
CA LYS A 973 5.02 -13.25 19.39
C LYS A 973 6.14 -13.86 20.23
N LEU A 974 6.66 -13.12 21.20
CA LEU A 974 7.66 -13.62 22.15
C LEU A 974 7.07 -14.72 23.05
N LEU A 975 5.86 -14.54 23.58
CA LEU A 975 5.22 -15.55 24.44
C LEU A 975 4.89 -16.85 23.69
N GLU A 976 4.49 -16.75 22.42
CA GLU A 976 4.29 -17.87 21.51
C GLU A 976 5.62 -18.60 21.26
N PHE A 977 6.69 -17.86 20.98
CA PHE A 977 8.01 -18.46 20.82
C PHE A 977 8.43 -19.24 22.07
N ILE A 978 8.22 -18.70 23.27
CA ILE A 978 8.59 -19.38 24.53
C ILE A 978 7.78 -20.68 24.72
N SER A 979 6.50 -20.73 24.34
CA SER A 979 5.67 -21.94 24.51
C SER A 979 5.93 -23.06 23.53
N GLN A 980 6.65 -22.83 22.45
CA GLN A 980 6.95 -23.88 21.45
C GLN A 980 7.81 -25.02 22.02
N ASP A 981 8.57 -24.79 23.09
CA ASP A 981 9.43 -25.81 23.71
C ASP A 981 9.28 -25.80 25.24
N THR A 982 8.86 -26.94 25.79
CA THR A 982 8.63 -27.11 27.23
C THR A 982 9.90 -26.97 28.06
N ASP A 983 11.08 -27.21 27.48
CA ASP A 983 12.34 -27.15 28.21
C ASP A 983 12.73 -25.72 28.58
N ARG A 984 12.19 -24.72 27.88
CA ARG A 984 12.42 -23.29 28.14
C ARG A 984 11.83 -22.84 29.48
N PHE A 985 10.80 -23.53 29.98
CA PHE A 985 10.20 -23.24 31.28
C PHE A 985 10.97 -23.81 32.48
N LYS A 986 11.94 -24.74 32.26
CA LYS A 986 12.67 -25.41 33.36
C LYS A 986 13.49 -24.45 34.24
N GLY A 987 13.81 -23.25 33.74
CA GLY A 987 14.53 -22.19 34.46
C GLY A 987 13.67 -21.03 34.96
N PHE A 988 12.34 -21.06 34.75
CA PHE A 988 11.48 -19.93 35.10
C PHE A 988 11.19 -19.91 36.61
N PRO A 989 11.34 -18.76 37.29
CA PRO A 989 10.79 -18.60 38.63
C PRO A 989 9.28 -18.86 38.63
N ILE A 990 8.76 -19.53 39.66
CA ILE A 990 7.33 -19.90 39.76
C ILE A 990 6.41 -18.68 39.56
N LYS A 991 6.77 -17.53 40.16
CA LYS A 991 6.02 -16.28 39.99
C LYS A 991 5.96 -15.79 38.54
N LEU A 992 7.04 -15.99 37.77
CA LEU A 992 7.10 -15.61 36.36
C LEU A 992 6.22 -16.54 35.52
N PHE A 993 6.22 -17.84 35.84
CA PHE A 993 5.34 -18.81 35.20
C PHE A 993 3.86 -18.52 35.47
N GLU A 994 3.49 -18.16 36.70
CA GLU A 994 2.13 -17.72 37.02
C GLU A 994 1.70 -16.48 36.22
N SER A 995 2.59 -15.48 36.10
CA SER A 995 2.34 -14.29 35.26
C SER A 995 2.17 -14.65 33.78
N TYR A 996 3.01 -15.56 33.26
CA TYR A 996 2.88 -16.07 31.89
C TYR A 996 1.49 -16.66 31.64
N ILE A 997 1.03 -17.57 32.51
CA ILE A 997 -0.29 -18.20 32.38
C ILE A 997 -1.41 -17.16 32.44
N LYS A 998 -1.32 -16.15 33.31
CA LYS A 998 -2.29 -15.05 33.37
C LYS A 998 -2.34 -14.25 32.07
N CYS A 999 -1.20 -13.98 31.43
CA CYS A 999 -1.16 -13.30 30.14
C CYS A 999 -1.80 -14.14 29.03
N VAL A 1000 -1.56 -15.46 29.03
CA VAL A 1000 -2.20 -16.38 28.08
C VAL A 1000 -3.71 -16.45 28.31
N GLU A 1001 -4.16 -16.56 29.57
CA GLU A 1001 -5.59 -16.50 29.92
C GLU A 1001 -6.23 -15.16 29.48
N TYR A 1002 -5.52 -14.05 29.69
CA TYR A 1002 -5.96 -12.74 29.26
C TYR A 1002 -6.16 -12.71 27.74
N ALA A 1003 -5.20 -13.22 26.95
CA ALA A 1003 -5.30 -13.29 25.50
C ALA A 1003 -6.52 -14.09 25.02
N PHE A 1004 -6.85 -15.20 25.71
CA PHE A 1004 -8.03 -16.01 25.39
C PHE A 1004 -9.36 -15.40 25.85
N ARG A 1005 -9.35 -14.55 26.90
CA ARG A 1005 -10.56 -13.88 27.42
C ARG A 1005 -10.83 -12.53 26.77
N ALA A 1006 -9.80 -11.86 26.28
CA ALA A 1006 -9.90 -10.61 25.56
C ALA A 1006 -10.51 -10.87 24.17
N ASN A 1007 -11.83 -11.08 24.13
CA ASN A 1007 -12.63 -10.84 22.94
C ASN A 1007 -12.64 -9.33 22.71
N LYS A 1008 -11.66 -8.81 21.97
CA LYS A 1008 -11.75 -7.53 21.28
C LYS A 1008 -11.48 -7.75 19.80
#